data_AF-A0A3A0CU90-F1
#
_entry.id   AF-A0A3A0CU90-F1
#
_cell.length_a   1.000
_cell.length_b   1.000
_cell.length_c   1.000
_cell.angle_alpha   90.00
_cell.angle_beta   90.00
_cell.angle_gamma   90.00
#
_symmetry.space_group_name_H-M   'P 1'
#
loop_
_entity.id
_entity.type
_entity.pdbx_description
1 polymer ?
#
loop_
_entity_poly.entity_id
_entity_poly.type
_entity_poly.pdbx_seq_one_letter_code
_entity_poly.pdbx_strand_id
1 'polypeptide(L)'
;MTTKRNHRTVERLAVAAVLVAALCRPVVAQPVAESASARAARIAELLGGGIAAPVHNHAADDSHDHSDGSRCVSLPQMSILFDSDTTEQGMYEVLDGLSDEELFAAFLPQGSRWTTTATNGAVSQGQAMTITYSFVPDGTPITVSGYTGSPGSTLFAELDATFPGGRAAWKAKFAQALNQWGGLLNITYVEVSDDGAAFPASPGVLGSRGDVRIAMRQLGDPLAVNYYPQFGGDMVLDSEDISDFVNTANDFRSLRNVLTHEHGHGIGLMHVLPTDGTKLMEPFLNTGFDGPQEDDIRGAQFMYGDRAEPNSGIGDEEFIGGPIRDVATGGTQVIKVENVSLERSGESDWYGFTAFAMAPIAIRVDPVGTTYAYAPESNPNATTTVDAGAVRNLGLRLWRRVSAQTNQIQLVAQIDFNAAGESEYHPPIPYTTAGYMLVEVYANDSVNEPQRYELTLSNSAIEAPVEPASMTVYNMTTGGQQISDGSSVQFGQVNTGNSSPVTLWLINGGPGLLEIGQISLAGPGASDYTFSLIGNPVAEGANASLVVAFNPSAAGLRQAVMTIPSNDPDQPNFSLILTGTGVVPAAPVMIVRVNAFEVAHNGQADFGDIELGSSGTATVEIFNTGNAPLNVTNVIFFGGNAAEFLTNLTQANIAPGASASLTVTTTPAAEGARTTKLRIYNNSATSPYQADLTANSVQPQVQITDCNTNGVEDAQDIAGTTSEDCNTNGTPDECEADGDTDGVIDDCDVCQGQDDRLDSDGDGTPDCLDADPTDPEVGGNPLPPPDAPEEENAGLCGIGAGMPMMAGLLGLCGLGIGRRRVNH
;
A
#
# COMPACT_ATOMS: atom_id res chain seq x y z
N MET A 1 -7.86 -27.45 21.28
CA MET A 1 -8.49 -27.71 22.60
C MET A 1 -9.97 -27.34 22.55
N THR A 2 -10.74 -27.68 23.58
CA THR A 2 -12.20 -27.63 23.73
C THR A 2 -12.95 -26.30 23.46
N THR A 3 -14.01 -26.37 22.64
CA THR A 3 -15.34 -25.70 22.83
C THR A 3 -15.46 -24.15 22.67
N LYS A 4 -16.63 -23.52 22.38
CA LYS A 4 -18.06 -23.94 22.32
C LYS A 4 -18.96 -22.91 21.57
N ARG A 5 -20.18 -23.34 21.13
CA ARG A 5 -21.40 -22.54 20.77
C ARG A 5 -21.32 -21.72 19.46
N ASN A 6 -22.38 -21.52 18.66
CA ASN A 6 -23.82 -21.91 18.66
C ASN A 6 -24.24 -22.29 17.21
N HIS A 7 -25.04 -23.35 16.93
CA HIS A 7 -26.51 -23.33 16.62
C HIS A 7 -26.95 -22.27 15.56
N ARG A 8 -27.78 -22.55 14.52
CA ARG A 8 -28.62 -23.70 14.05
C ARG A 8 -29.23 -23.30 12.66
N THR A 9 -29.85 -24.07 11.74
CA THR A 9 -30.24 -25.48 11.45
C THR A 9 -30.49 -25.53 9.90
N VAL A 10 -29.96 -26.44 9.06
CA VAL A 10 -30.44 -27.80 8.68
C VAL A 10 -31.96 -27.91 8.45
N GLU A 11 -32.60 -28.53 7.43
CA GLU A 11 -32.33 -29.10 6.07
C GLU A 11 -33.58 -29.97 5.71
N ARG A 12 -33.79 -30.36 4.43
CA ARG A 12 -34.58 -31.52 3.88
C ARG A 12 -36.10 -31.38 3.56
N LEU A 13 -36.46 -31.62 2.29
CA LEU A 13 -37.18 -32.81 1.76
C LEU A 13 -37.28 -32.75 0.20
N ALA A 14 -37.74 -33.78 -0.53
CA ALA A 14 -36.98 -34.97 -0.99
C ALA A 14 -37.71 -35.77 -2.12
N VAL A 15 -36.98 -36.22 -3.17
CA VAL A 15 -37.25 -37.43 -4.04
C VAL A 15 -38.51 -37.42 -4.96
N ALA A 16 -38.63 -38.15 -6.10
CA ALA A 16 -37.77 -38.38 -7.29
C ALA A 16 -38.53 -39.13 -8.43
N ALA A 17 -38.14 -38.90 -9.70
CA ALA A 17 -38.18 -39.78 -10.91
C ALA A 17 -39.49 -40.39 -11.51
N VAL A 18 -39.55 -40.48 -12.86
CA VAL A 18 -39.65 -41.74 -13.69
C VAL A 18 -40.02 -41.50 -15.19
N LEU A 19 -39.25 -42.14 -16.11
CA LEU A 19 -39.41 -42.50 -17.56
C LEU A 19 -40.33 -41.68 -18.52
N VAL A 20 -39.97 -41.26 -19.76
CA VAL A 20 -39.29 -41.87 -20.95
C VAL A 20 -40.22 -42.57 -21.98
N ALA A 21 -40.27 -42.00 -23.20
CA ALA A 21 -40.58 -42.65 -24.49
C ALA A 21 -40.09 -41.74 -25.66
N ALA A 22 -39.85 -42.28 -26.86
CA ALA A 22 -39.28 -41.53 -28.02
C ALA A 22 -39.88 -41.98 -29.37
N LEU A 23 -39.69 -41.20 -30.46
CA LEU A 23 -39.35 -41.63 -31.85
C LEU A 23 -39.41 -40.49 -32.92
N CYS A 24 -38.40 -40.44 -33.79
CA CYS A 24 -38.34 -39.96 -35.21
C CYS A 24 -38.98 -38.63 -35.71
N ARG A 25 -38.11 -37.67 -36.11
CA ARG A 25 -37.83 -37.11 -37.49
C ARG A 25 -38.97 -36.98 -38.56
N PRO A 26 -38.84 -36.11 -39.62
CA PRO A 26 -38.13 -34.81 -39.75
C PRO A 26 -38.79 -33.73 -40.72
N VAL A 27 -38.16 -32.54 -40.86
CA VAL A 27 -38.22 -31.49 -41.94
C VAL A 27 -39.49 -30.62 -42.15
N VAL A 28 -39.26 -29.30 -42.30
CA VAL A 28 -39.79 -28.29 -43.27
C VAL A 28 -39.93 -26.91 -42.59
N ALA A 29 -39.68 -25.81 -43.31
CA ALA A 29 -39.47 -24.46 -42.76
C ALA A 29 -40.57 -23.43 -43.14
N GLN A 30 -40.71 -22.41 -42.26
CA GLN A 30 -41.23 -21.05 -42.53
C GLN A 30 -42.73 -20.87 -42.94
N PRO A 31 -43.32 -19.65 -42.86
CA PRO A 31 -43.05 -18.50 -41.95
C PRO A 31 -44.32 -17.79 -41.38
N VAL A 32 -44.12 -16.65 -40.67
CA VAL A 32 -45.07 -15.51 -40.42
C VAL A 32 -46.06 -15.52 -39.21
N ALA A 33 -45.73 -14.66 -38.23
CA ALA A 33 -46.56 -13.74 -37.40
C ALA A 33 -47.63 -14.21 -36.37
N GLU A 34 -47.97 -13.23 -35.49
CA GLU A 34 -49.05 -13.15 -34.47
C GLU A 34 -49.02 -14.22 -33.34
N SER A 35 -48.97 -13.91 -32.04
CA SER A 35 -49.75 -12.90 -31.32
C SER A 35 -49.22 -12.63 -29.88
N ALA A 36 -48.56 -11.50 -29.64
CA ALA A 36 -48.08 -11.09 -28.31
C ALA A 36 -49.18 -10.45 -27.43
N SER A 37 -50.29 -11.16 -27.20
CA SER A 37 -51.45 -10.63 -26.44
C SER A 37 -51.98 -11.54 -25.32
N ALA A 38 -51.44 -12.75 -25.16
CA ALA A 38 -51.98 -13.75 -24.23
C ALA A 38 -51.35 -13.76 -22.81
N ARG A 39 -50.33 -12.93 -22.52
CA ARG A 39 -49.62 -12.92 -21.22
C ARG A 39 -49.88 -11.70 -20.31
N ALA A 40 -50.42 -10.60 -20.83
CA ALA A 40 -50.64 -9.37 -20.03
C ALA A 40 -51.70 -9.53 -18.91
N ALA A 41 -52.60 -10.51 -19.03
CA ALA A 41 -53.78 -10.65 -18.17
C ALA A 41 -53.57 -11.45 -16.86
N ARG A 42 -52.34 -11.58 -16.34
CA ARG A 42 -52.06 -12.41 -15.15
C ARG A 42 -51.07 -11.87 -14.11
N ILE A 43 -50.62 -10.62 -14.24
CA ILE A 43 -49.70 -9.96 -13.29
C ILE A 43 -50.33 -8.72 -12.62
N ALA A 44 -51.57 -8.35 -13.00
CA ALA A 44 -52.29 -7.19 -12.48
C ALA A 44 -52.97 -7.38 -11.09
N GLU A 45 -52.83 -8.54 -10.45
CA GLU A 45 -53.61 -8.92 -9.25
C GLU A 45 -52.73 -9.18 -7.99
N LEU A 46 -51.42 -8.89 -8.03
CA LEU A 46 -50.46 -9.32 -7.01
C LEU A 46 -49.69 -8.21 -6.25
N LEU A 47 -49.82 -6.94 -6.65
CA LEU A 47 -49.10 -5.81 -6.01
C LEU A 47 -50.05 -4.69 -5.53
N GLY A 48 -51.06 -5.08 -4.75
CA GLY A 48 -51.90 -4.14 -4.00
C GLY A 48 -51.32 -3.78 -2.63
N GLY A 49 -50.45 -2.77 -2.55
CA GLY A 49 -49.91 -2.29 -1.27
C GLY A 49 -48.90 -1.15 -1.44
N GLY A 50 -49.30 0.07 -1.07
CA GLY A 50 -48.45 1.26 -1.20
C GLY A 50 -47.54 1.49 0.02
N ILE A 51 -46.30 1.90 -0.24
CA ILE A 51 -45.40 2.54 0.72
C ILE A 51 -44.92 3.84 0.08
N ALA A 52 -44.99 4.96 0.81
CA ALA A 52 -44.53 6.26 0.33
C ALA A 52 -43.12 6.58 0.86
N ALA A 53 -42.24 7.02 -0.04
CA ALA A 53 -40.96 7.66 0.27
C ALA A 53 -41.05 9.15 -0.13
N PRO A 54 -40.27 10.06 0.49
CA PRO A 54 -40.48 11.50 0.34
C PRO A 54 -40.00 12.03 -1.02
N VAL A 55 -40.84 12.87 -1.65
CA VAL A 55 -40.50 13.57 -2.88
C VAL A 55 -39.56 14.74 -2.57
N HIS A 56 -38.37 14.74 -3.17
CA HIS A 56 -37.61 15.97 -3.41
C HIS A 56 -37.88 16.43 -4.84
N ASN A 57 -38.51 17.59 -4.99
CA ASN A 57 -38.77 18.18 -6.31
C ASN A 57 -37.50 18.83 -6.86
N HIS A 58 -37.00 18.30 -7.98
CA HIS A 58 -36.49 19.14 -9.07
C HIS A 58 -37.18 18.70 -10.37
N ALA A 59 -37.43 19.65 -11.26
CA ALA A 59 -38.34 19.46 -12.39
C ALA A 59 -37.67 19.77 -13.73
N ALA A 60 -37.67 18.78 -14.60
CA ALA A 60 -37.72 18.91 -16.06
C ALA A 60 -38.73 17.85 -16.56
N ASP A 61 -39.44 18.13 -17.64
CA ASP A 61 -40.56 17.32 -18.15
C ASP A 61 -40.39 17.16 -19.65
N ASP A 62 -40.20 15.92 -20.10
CA ASP A 62 -40.34 15.51 -21.49
C ASP A 62 -40.83 14.06 -21.52
N SER A 63 -42.15 13.88 -21.55
CA SER A 63 -42.78 12.58 -21.76
C SER A 63 -43.87 12.67 -22.84
N HIS A 64 -43.69 11.92 -23.93
CA HIS A 64 -44.68 11.81 -25.00
C HIS A 64 -45.47 10.50 -24.86
N ASP A 65 -46.71 10.64 -24.41
CA ASP A 65 -47.64 9.54 -24.18
C ASP A 65 -48.35 9.16 -25.50
N HIS A 66 -48.05 7.98 -26.04
CA HIS A 66 -48.73 7.46 -27.22
C HIS A 66 -50.12 6.90 -26.84
N SER A 67 -51.10 7.06 -27.74
CA SER A 67 -52.52 6.77 -27.46
C SER A 67 -52.89 5.29 -27.32
N ASP A 68 -51.90 4.40 -27.31
CA ASP A 68 -52.01 2.97 -26.97
C ASP A 68 -51.47 2.63 -25.56
N GLY A 69 -50.86 3.59 -24.85
CA GLY A 69 -50.28 3.42 -23.52
C GLY A 69 -48.88 2.81 -23.51
N SER A 70 -48.19 2.76 -24.66
CA SER A 70 -46.78 2.39 -24.72
C SER A 70 -45.88 3.52 -24.20
N ARG A 71 -45.10 3.24 -23.14
CA ARG A 71 -44.06 4.15 -22.64
C ARG A 71 -42.73 3.81 -23.32
N CYS A 72 -42.27 4.69 -24.21
CA CYS A 72 -40.87 4.69 -24.62
C CYS A 72 -40.03 5.29 -23.49
N VAL A 73 -39.06 4.52 -22.97
CA VAL A 73 -37.97 5.09 -22.17
C VAL A 73 -37.00 5.74 -23.15
N SER A 74 -36.71 7.03 -22.97
CA SER A 74 -35.65 7.68 -23.72
C SER A 74 -34.30 7.19 -23.20
N LEU A 75 -33.68 6.24 -23.90
CA LEU A 75 -32.25 6.01 -23.79
C LEU A 75 -31.50 7.33 -24.04
N PRO A 76 -30.39 7.62 -23.35
CA PRO A 76 -29.57 8.78 -23.66
C PRO A 76 -29.16 8.73 -25.14
N GLN A 77 -29.30 9.84 -25.86
CA GLN A 77 -29.22 9.86 -27.33
C GLN A 77 -27.77 9.78 -27.87
N MET A 78 -26.79 9.49 -27.01
CA MET A 78 -25.34 9.52 -27.25
C MET A 78 -24.63 8.59 -26.24
N SER A 79 -23.48 8.00 -26.59
CA SER A 79 -22.37 7.83 -25.63
C SER A 79 -21.90 9.24 -25.24
N ILE A 80 -21.78 9.63 -23.97
CA ILE A 80 -20.73 9.28 -22.99
C ILE A 80 -19.32 9.67 -23.50
N LEU A 81 -18.56 10.30 -22.61
CA LEU A 81 -17.41 11.17 -22.91
C LEU A 81 -16.10 10.38 -23.07
N PHE A 82 -15.31 10.70 -24.10
CA PHE A 82 -13.90 10.30 -24.19
C PHE A 82 -13.01 11.49 -23.79
N ASP A 83 -12.36 11.38 -22.63
CA ASP A 83 -11.70 12.50 -21.94
C ASP A 83 -10.18 12.29 -21.79
N SER A 84 -9.45 13.35 -21.43
CA SER A 84 -8.01 13.33 -21.15
C SER A 84 -7.64 13.69 -19.70
N ASP A 85 -8.50 14.38 -18.95
CA ASP A 85 -8.15 15.02 -17.66
C ASP A 85 -9.26 14.95 -16.56
N THR A 86 -10.48 14.43 -16.81
CA THR A 86 -11.47 14.28 -15.71
C THR A 86 -11.09 13.21 -14.69
N THR A 87 -11.34 13.51 -13.41
CA THR A 87 -11.20 12.54 -12.33
C THR A 87 -12.39 11.57 -12.31
N GLU A 88 -12.12 10.28 -12.10
CA GLU A 88 -13.06 9.15 -11.91
C GLU A 88 -14.41 9.51 -11.27
N GLN A 89 -14.40 10.36 -10.23
CA GLN A 89 -15.59 10.76 -9.49
C GLN A 89 -16.61 11.61 -10.29
N GLY A 90 -16.21 12.26 -11.39
CA GLY A 90 -17.10 13.09 -12.21
C GLY A 90 -18.06 12.30 -13.09
N MET A 91 -17.64 11.14 -13.60
CA MET A 91 -18.43 10.30 -14.51
C MET A 91 -19.64 9.67 -13.82
N TYR A 92 -19.52 9.32 -12.54
CA TYR A 92 -20.56 8.59 -11.80
C TYR A 92 -21.86 9.38 -11.56
N GLU A 93 -21.85 10.72 -11.63
CA GLU A 93 -23.06 11.54 -11.40
C GLU A 93 -24.01 11.60 -12.62
N VAL A 94 -23.61 11.03 -13.78
CA VAL A 94 -24.36 11.12 -15.05
C VAL A 94 -25.21 9.86 -15.36
N LEU A 95 -24.87 8.69 -14.79
CA LEU A 95 -25.29 7.38 -15.32
C LEU A 95 -26.31 6.59 -14.45
N ASP A 96 -26.76 7.13 -13.31
CA ASP A 96 -27.62 6.45 -12.31
C ASP A 96 -29.10 6.30 -12.74
N GLY A 97 -29.36 5.72 -13.93
CA GLY A 97 -30.70 5.73 -14.54
C GLY A 97 -31.08 4.63 -15.54
N LEU A 98 -30.22 3.64 -15.82
CA LEU A 98 -30.51 2.55 -16.77
C LEU A 98 -30.74 1.21 -16.03
N SER A 99 -31.63 0.36 -16.57
CA SER A 99 -32.10 -0.87 -15.91
C SER A 99 -31.66 -2.14 -16.66
N ASP A 100 -31.14 -3.13 -15.93
CA ASP A 100 -30.63 -4.38 -16.49
C ASP A 100 -31.68 -5.24 -17.21
N GLU A 101 -31.49 -5.46 -18.51
CA GLU A 101 -31.74 -6.74 -19.18
C GLU A 101 -30.76 -6.87 -20.38
N GLU A 102 -30.43 -8.10 -20.79
CA GLU A 102 -29.44 -8.42 -21.85
C GLU A 102 -27.96 -8.05 -21.56
N LEU A 103 -27.43 -8.61 -20.46
CA LEU A 103 -25.98 -8.70 -20.15
C LEU A 103 -25.56 -10.19 -20.13
N PHE A 104 -24.98 -10.73 -21.21
CA PHE A 104 -24.34 -12.06 -21.19
C PHE A 104 -23.35 -12.34 -22.35
N ALA A 105 -22.18 -11.70 -22.31
CA ALA A 105 -20.96 -12.15 -22.98
C ALA A 105 -19.72 -11.44 -22.39
N ALA A 106 -18.49 -11.86 -22.75
CA ALA A 106 -17.25 -11.19 -22.34
C ALA A 106 -16.81 -9.99 -23.20
N PHE A 107 -17.80 -9.29 -23.75
CA PHE A 107 -17.73 -8.10 -24.62
C PHE A 107 -19.12 -7.44 -24.61
N LEU A 108 -19.22 -6.14 -24.89
CA LEU A 108 -20.45 -5.35 -24.61
C LEU A 108 -21.05 -4.64 -25.85
N PRO A 109 -21.72 -5.39 -26.75
CA PRO A 109 -22.45 -4.82 -27.87
C PRO A 109 -23.88 -4.49 -27.44
N GLN A 110 -24.12 -3.23 -27.03
CA GLN A 110 -25.48 -2.72 -26.80
C GLN A 110 -25.89 -1.58 -27.76
N GLY A 111 -24.98 -1.10 -28.60
CA GLY A 111 -25.38 -0.39 -29.81
C GLY A 111 -26.09 -1.34 -30.79
N SER A 112 -27.04 -0.84 -31.58
CA SER A 112 -27.55 -1.64 -32.70
C SER A 112 -26.46 -1.71 -33.77
N ARG A 113 -26.14 -2.91 -34.29
CA ARG A 113 -25.27 -3.00 -35.47
C ARG A 113 -25.88 -2.25 -36.66
N TRP A 114 -25.05 -1.82 -37.61
CA TRP A 114 -25.55 -1.33 -38.90
C TRP A 114 -26.39 -2.42 -39.59
N THR A 115 -27.67 -2.12 -39.83
CA THR A 115 -28.61 -3.00 -40.53
C THR A 115 -28.99 -2.49 -41.92
N THR A 116 -28.55 -1.28 -42.30
CA THR A 116 -28.77 -0.69 -43.63
C THR A 116 -27.65 0.29 -43.96
N THR A 117 -27.13 0.28 -45.19
CA THR A 117 -26.25 1.35 -45.72
C THR A 117 -26.72 1.83 -47.09
N ALA A 118 -26.25 3.01 -47.50
CA ALA A 118 -26.50 3.58 -48.82
C ALA A 118 -25.98 2.71 -49.98
N THR A 119 -24.98 1.87 -49.71
CA THR A 119 -24.39 0.95 -50.71
C THR A 119 -25.16 -0.36 -50.82
N ASN A 120 -25.45 -0.99 -49.68
CA ASN A 120 -25.96 -2.36 -49.65
C ASN A 120 -27.50 -2.43 -49.59
N GLY A 121 -28.17 -1.34 -49.20
CA GLY A 121 -29.53 -1.44 -48.69
C GLY A 121 -29.52 -2.17 -47.34
N ALA A 122 -30.52 -3.02 -47.06
CA ALA A 122 -30.59 -3.78 -45.81
C ALA A 122 -29.57 -4.93 -45.77
N VAL A 123 -28.93 -5.13 -44.60
CA VAL A 123 -27.81 -6.08 -44.40
C VAL A 123 -28.04 -6.94 -43.16
N SER A 124 -28.02 -8.27 -43.34
CA SER A 124 -28.11 -9.24 -42.22
C SER A 124 -26.80 -9.32 -41.44
N GLN A 125 -26.79 -10.02 -40.30
CA GLN A 125 -25.55 -10.35 -39.56
C GLN A 125 -24.64 -11.25 -40.42
N GLY A 126 -23.31 -11.16 -40.25
CA GLY A 126 -22.28 -11.84 -41.06
C GLY A 126 -22.13 -11.35 -42.51
N GLN A 127 -23.13 -10.65 -43.07
CA GLN A 127 -23.08 -10.21 -44.46
C GLN A 127 -22.17 -8.99 -44.66
N ALA A 128 -21.24 -9.14 -45.62
CA ALA A 128 -20.34 -8.10 -46.10
C ALA A 128 -21.04 -6.77 -46.38
N MET A 129 -20.51 -5.69 -45.80
CA MET A 129 -21.09 -4.36 -45.89
C MET A 129 -20.09 -3.30 -46.34
N THR A 130 -20.60 -2.25 -46.95
CA THR A 130 -19.83 -1.05 -47.28
C THR A 130 -20.44 0.14 -46.55
N ILE A 131 -19.67 0.72 -45.63
CA ILE A 131 -19.97 1.99 -44.97
C ILE A 131 -19.30 3.09 -45.79
N THR A 132 -20.08 3.97 -46.40
CA THR A 132 -19.52 5.19 -46.98
C THR A 132 -19.27 6.20 -45.86
N TYR A 133 -18.18 6.97 -45.94
CA TYR A 133 -17.90 8.04 -44.98
C TYR A 133 -17.63 9.37 -45.68
N SER A 134 -18.00 10.48 -45.05
CA SER A 134 -17.79 11.82 -45.61
C SER A 134 -17.34 12.84 -44.56
N PHE A 135 -16.62 13.85 -45.02
CA PHE A 135 -16.12 14.94 -44.18
C PHE A 135 -17.03 16.17 -44.33
N VAL A 136 -17.64 16.60 -43.22
CA VAL A 136 -18.69 17.63 -43.21
C VAL A 136 -18.10 19.01 -43.57
N PRO A 137 -18.71 19.78 -44.49
CA PRO A 137 -18.17 21.06 -44.93
C PRO A 137 -18.21 22.12 -43.82
N ASP A 138 -17.20 23.00 -43.77
CA ASP A 138 -17.14 24.10 -42.81
C ASP A 138 -18.41 24.97 -42.83
N GLY A 139 -18.87 25.37 -41.65
CA GLY A 139 -20.10 26.15 -41.48
C GLY A 139 -21.42 25.35 -41.58
N THR A 140 -21.37 24.05 -41.92
CA THR A 140 -22.56 23.17 -41.84
C THR A 140 -23.04 23.08 -40.39
N PRO A 141 -24.33 23.32 -40.09
CA PRO A 141 -24.84 23.25 -38.72
C PRO A 141 -24.78 21.84 -38.12
N ILE A 142 -24.05 21.72 -37.02
CA ILE A 142 -23.94 20.55 -36.15
C ILE A 142 -24.76 20.82 -34.88
N THR A 143 -25.69 19.91 -34.57
CA THR A 143 -26.32 19.87 -33.25
C THR A 143 -25.77 18.67 -32.49
N VAL A 144 -25.26 18.86 -31.29
CA VAL A 144 -24.93 17.77 -30.35
C VAL A 144 -25.68 18.05 -29.05
N SER A 145 -26.32 17.04 -28.46
CA SER A 145 -27.12 17.25 -27.24
C SER A 145 -26.20 17.62 -26.07
N GLY A 146 -26.66 18.48 -25.15
CA GLY A 146 -25.86 18.95 -24.01
C GLY A 146 -24.84 20.07 -24.32
N TYR A 147 -24.16 20.05 -25.46
CA TYR A 147 -23.01 20.94 -25.72
C TYR A 147 -23.36 22.32 -26.30
N THR A 148 -22.90 23.39 -25.61
CA THR A 148 -23.07 24.78 -26.04
C THR A 148 -21.77 25.37 -26.62
N GLY A 149 -21.74 25.63 -27.92
CA GLY A 149 -20.55 26.14 -28.61
C GLY A 149 -20.87 26.65 -30.02
N SER A 150 -19.85 26.94 -30.84
CA SER A 150 -20.04 27.31 -32.25
C SER A 150 -20.91 26.27 -32.97
N PRO A 151 -21.96 26.66 -33.72
CA PRO A 151 -22.91 25.70 -34.29
C PRO A 151 -22.46 25.12 -35.63
N GLY A 152 -21.42 25.66 -36.28
CA GLY A 152 -20.96 25.21 -37.60
C GLY A 152 -19.68 24.37 -37.51
N SER A 153 -19.51 23.41 -38.41
CA SER A 153 -18.26 22.64 -38.53
C SER A 153 -17.05 23.54 -38.81
N THR A 154 -15.88 23.16 -38.31
CA THR A 154 -14.57 23.80 -38.56
C THR A 154 -13.52 22.82 -39.11
N LEU A 155 -13.91 21.58 -39.39
CA LEU A 155 -13.01 20.46 -39.71
C LEU A 155 -11.97 20.75 -40.80
N PHE A 156 -12.37 21.33 -41.93
CA PHE A 156 -11.42 21.63 -43.00
C PHE A 156 -10.57 22.86 -42.68
N ALA A 157 -11.13 23.85 -41.99
CA ALA A 157 -10.40 25.04 -41.58
C ALA A 157 -9.26 24.72 -40.60
N GLU A 158 -9.53 23.95 -39.54
CA GLU A 158 -8.52 23.62 -38.53
C GLU A 158 -7.49 22.61 -39.06
N LEU A 159 -7.92 21.47 -39.63
CA LEU A 159 -6.98 20.42 -40.03
C LEU A 159 -6.13 20.79 -41.26
N ASP A 160 -6.61 21.63 -42.19
CA ASP A 160 -5.76 22.13 -43.28
C ASP A 160 -4.73 23.16 -42.81
N ALA A 161 -5.04 23.92 -41.76
CA ALA A 161 -4.16 24.95 -41.21
C ALA A 161 -3.10 24.38 -40.25
N THR A 162 -3.46 23.36 -39.47
CA THR A 162 -2.64 22.83 -38.37
C THR A 162 -1.93 21.51 -38.70
N PHE A 163 -2.54 20.61 -39.47
CA PHE A 163 -2.03 19.24 -39.61
C PHE A 163 -0.77 19.16 -40.51
N PRO A 164 0.34 18.53 -40.07
CA PRO A 164 1.55 18.40 -40.87
C PRO A 164 1.31 17.67 -42.20
N GLY A 165 1.47 18.39 -43.31
CA GLY A 165 1.20 17.89 -44.67
C GLY A 165 -0.19 18.25 -45.22
N GLY A 166 -1.05 18.90 -44.42
CA GLY A 166 -2.34 19.43 -44.84
C GLY A 166 -3.34 18.37 -45.30
N ARG A 167 -4.30 18.77 -46.15
CA ARG A 167 -5.51 17.98 -46.48
C ARG A 167 -5.28 16.53 -46.87
N ALA A 168 -4.23 16.24 -47.64
CA ALA A 168 -3.94 14.87 -48.05
C ALA A 168 -3.40 13.99 -46.91
N ALA A 169 -2.67 14.59 -45.96
CA ALA A 169 -2.05 13.88 -44.85
C ALA A 169 -3.07 13.55 -43.75
N TRP A 170 -3.90 14.51 -43.31
CA TRP A 170 -4.90 14.23 -42.28
C TRP A 170 -5.94 13.22 -42.78
N LYS A 171 -6.49 13.39 -43.99
CA LYS A 171 -7.45 12.44 -44.58
C LYS A 171 -6.91 11.02 -44.69
N ALA A 172 -5.61 10.84 -44.92
CA ALA A 172 -4.98 9.53 -44.90
C ALA A 172 -4.97 8.88 -43.51
N LYS A 173 -4.97 9.65 -42.42
CA LYS A 173 -5.08 9.14 -41.04
C LYS A 173 -6.49 8.71 -40.66
N PHE A 174 -7.51 9.45 -41.10
CA PHE A 174 -8.90 8.98 -40.99
C PHE A 174 -9.13 7.71 -41.80
N ALA A 175 -8.62 7.65 -43.03
CA ALA A 175 -8.65 6.41 -43.82
C ALA A 175 -7.88 5.26 -43.14
N GLN A 176 -6.74 5.54 -42.47
CA GLN A 176 -5.96 4.53 -41.74
C GLN A 176 -6.74 3.97 -40.53
N ALA A 177 -7.40 4.82 -39.74
CA ALA A 177 -8.22 4.41 -38.59
C ALA A 177 -9.42 3.56 -39.01
N LEU A 178 -10.20 4.02 -40.00
CA LEU A 178 -11.35 3.26 -40.51
C LEU A 178 -10.93 1.92 -41.15
N ASN A 179 -9.82 1.89 -41.89
CA ASN A 179 -9.31 0.65 -42.47
C ASN A 179 -8.56 -0.25 -41.46
N GLN A 180 -8.27 0.19 -40.22
CA GLN A 180 -7.90 -0.74 -39.13
C GLN A 180 -9.11 -1.62 -38.80
N TRP A 181 -10.30 -1.05 -38.59
CA TRP A 181 -11.53 -1.82 -38.45
C TRP A 181 -11.86 -2.66 -39.70
N GLY A 182 -11.70 -2.09 -40.90
CA GLY A 182 -11.92 -2.82 -42.16
C GLY A 182 -10.90 -3.94 -42.46
N GLY A 183 -9.81 -4.03 -41.69
CA GLY A 183 -8.86 -5.14 -41.73
C GLY A 183 -9.16 -6.28 -40.74
N LEU A 184 -10.17 -6.09 -39.89
CA LEU A 184 -10.58 -7.01 -38.81
C LEU A 184 -11.99 -7.58 -39.02
N LEU A 185 -12.84 -6.85 -39.75
CA LEU A 185 -14.28 -7.07 -39.88
C LEU A 185 -14.71 -7.16 -41.34
N ASN A 186 -15.92 -7.67 -41.59
CA ASN A 186 -16.54 -7.70 -42.91
C ASN A 186 -17.07 -6.33 -43.41
N ILE A 187 -16.28 -5.26 -43.21
CA ILE A 187 -16.67 -3.87 -43.48
C ILE A 187 -15.66 -3.19 -44.42
N THR A 188 -16.11 -2.80 -45.61
CA THR A 188 -15.35 -1.92 -46.51
C THR A 188 -15.70 -0.45 -46.24
N TYR A 189 -14.69 0.40 -46.08
CA TYR A 189 -14.87 1.84 -45.91
C TYR A 189 -14.58 2.61 -47.20
N VAL A 190 -15.48 3.50 -47.62
CA VAL A 190 -15.36 4.27 -48.88
C VAL A 190 -15.62 5.75 -48.64
N GLU A 191 -14.64 6.60 -48.94
CA GLU A 191 -14.85 8.05 -48.88
C GLU A 191 -15.79 8.53 -49.99
N VAL A 192 -16.76 9.37 -49.63
CA VAL A 192 -17.61 10.13 -50.55
C VAL A 192 -17.62 11.61 -50.15
N SER A 193 -17.99 12.50 -51.08
CA SER A 193 -18.25 13.91 -50.73
C SER A 193 -19.47 14.05 -49.83
N ASP A 194 -19.54 15.15 -49.08
CA ASP A 194 -20.69 15.53 -48.26
C ASP A 194 -21.46 16.70 -48.91
N ASP A 195 -22.79 16.71 -48.80
CA ASP A 195 -23.67 17.73 -49.39
C ASP A 195 -24.08 18.85 -48.40
N GLY A 196 -23.58 18.82 -47.16
CA GLY A 196 -23.91 19.82 -46.14
C GLY A 196 -25.32 19.67 -45.57
N ALA A 197 -25.94 18.49 -45.69
CA ALA A 197 -27.23 18.21 -45.06
C ALA A 197 -27.15 18.29 -43.52
N ALA A 198 -28.32 18.44 -42.89
CA ALA A 198 -28.46 18.59 -41.44
C ALA A 198 -27.72 17.48 -40.66
N PHE A 199 -27.08 17.84 -39.55
CA PHE A 199 -26.28 16.94 -38.74
C PHE A 199 -26.83 16.92 -37.30
N PRO A 200 -26.96 15.74 -36.66
CA PRO A 200 -26.52 14.41 -37.12
C PRO A 200 -27.58 13.68 -37.96
N ALA A 201 -27.34 12.40 -38.26
CA ALA A 201 -28.33 11.39 -38.65
C ALA A 201 -29.02 11.58 -40.02
N SER A 202 -28.46 12.40 -40.92
CA SER A 202 -28.93 12.47 -42.31
C SER A 202 -28.44 11.24 -43.10
N PRO A 203 -29.32 10.31 -43.54
CA PRO A 203 -28.90 9.02 -44.12
C PRO A 203 -27.97 9.16 -45.32
N GLY A 204 -27.05 8.21 -45.51
CA GLY A 204 -26.08 8.22 -46.60
C GLY A 204 -26.70 8.29 -48.00
N VAL A 205 -25.97 8.90 -48.93
CA VAL A 205 -26.34 9.06 -50.34
C VAL A 205 -25.12 8.81 -51.21
N LEU A 206 -25.15 7.74 -52.00
CA LEU A 206 -24.00 7.30 -52.81
C LEU A 206 -23.36 8.43 -53.62
N GLY A 207 -22.09 8.71 -53.31
CA GLY A 207 -21.29 9.75 -53.96
C GLY A 207 -21.67 11.19 -53.61
N SER A 208 -22.52 11.43 -52.60
CA SER A 208 -22.98 12.76 -52.21
C SER A 208 -23.13 13.00 -50.69
N ARG A 209 -23.21 11.96 -49.86
CA ARG A 209 -23.09 12.01 -48.39
C ARG A 209 -22.74 10.62 -47.85
N GLY A 210 -21.86 10.54 -46.86
CA GLY A 210 -21.50 9.29 -46.19
C GLY A 210 -22.67 8.71 -45.38
N ASP A 211 -22.61 7.39 -45.14
CA ASP A 211 -23.40 6.74 -44.10
C ASP A 211 -22.95 7.24 -42.73
N VAL A 212 -21.63 7.34 -42.51
CA VAL A 212 -20.98 7.98 -41.35
C VAL A 212 -20.42 9.34 -41.77
N ARG A 213 -20.80 10.42 -41.07
CA ARG A 213 -20.31 11.77 -41.36
C ARG A 213 -19.42 12.27 -40.24
N ILE A 214 -18.24 12.74 -40.62
CA ILE A 214 -17.18 13.14 -39.71
C ILE A 214 -17.09 14.67 -39.71
N ALA A 215 -17.16 15.26 -38.53
CA ALA A 215 -17.17 16.71 -38.32
C ALA A 215 -16.22 17.12 -37.17
N MET A 216 -16.04 18.43 -37.00
CA MET A 216 -15.31 19.01 -35.87
C MET A 216 -15.94 20.35 -35.49
N ARG A 217 -16.02 20.64 -34.19
CA ARG A 217 -16.48 21.92 -33.61
C ARG A 217 -16.03 22.03 -32.17
N GLN A 218 -16.24 23.16 -31.53
CA GLN A 218 -16.11 23.29 -30.07
C GLN A 218 -17.16 22.44 -29.32
N LEU A 219 -16.72 21.54 -28.43
CA LEU A 219 -17.55 20.71 -27.55
C LEU A 219 -17.35 21.10 -26.07
N GLY A 220 -16.11 21.15 -25.57
CA GLY A 220 -15.75 21.58 -24.23
C GLY A 220 -14.77 20.63 -23.52
N ASP A 221 -15.32 19.63 -22.84
CA ASP A 221 -14.56 18.67 -22.02
C ASP A 221 -14.11 17.37 -22.77
N PRO A 222 -14.88 16.78 -23.72
CA PRO A 222 -14.46 15.55 -24.42
C PRO A 222 -13.66 15.82 -25.70
N LEU A 223 -12.63 15.01 -25.94
CA LEU A 223 -11.83 15.03 -27.17
C LEU A 223 -12.70 14.83 -28.42
N ALA A 224 -13.70 13.95 -28.32
CA ALA A 224 -14.65 13.65 -29.38
C ALA A 224 -15.93 13.01 -28.82
N VAL A 225 -16.93 12.86 -29.70
CA VAL A 225 -18.12 12.04 -29.50
C VAL A 225 -18.57 11.40 -30.81
N ASN A 226 -19.14 10.19 -30.72
CA ASN A 226 -19.72 9.48 -31.86
C ASN A 226 -21.15 9.01 -31.56
N TYR A 227 -22.03 9.11 -32.54
CA TYR A 227 -23.37 8.53 -32.50
C TYR A 227 -23.30 7.01 -32.75
N TYR A 228 -24.21 6.25 -32.14
CA TYR A 228 -24.38 4.82 -32.46
C TYR A 228 -24.99 4.61 -33.87
N PRO A 229 -24.91 3.42 -34.48
CA PRO A 229 -25.45 3.17 -35.83
C PRO A 229 -26.94 3.46 -35.99
N GLN A 230 -27.77 3.21 -34.96
CA GLN A 230 -29.20 3.57 -34.99
C GLN A 230 -29.46 5.09 -35.08
N PHE A 231 -28.45 5.91 -34.82
CA PHE A 231 -28.45 7.37 -34.94
C PHE A 231 -27.52 7.86 -36.07
N GLY A 232 -27.09 6.97 -36.97
CA GLY A 232 -26.30 7.29 -38.16
C GLY A 232 -24.78 7.18 -38.03
N GLY A 233 -24.24 6.81 -36.86
CA GLY A 233 -22.78 6.61 -36.72
C GLY A 233 -21.90 7.85 -36.88
N ASP A 234 -22.50 9.05 -36.96
CA ASP A 234 -21.81 10.33 -37.17
C ASP A 234 -20.80 10.65 -36.06
N MET A 235 -19.68 11.29 -36.41
CA MET A 235 -18.55 11.61 -35.51
C MET A 235 -18.35 13.12 -35.38
N VAL A 236 -18.04 13.62 -34.17
CA VAL A 236 -17.66 15.02 -33.92
C VAL A 236 -16.42 15.07 -33.04
N LEU A 237 -15.33 15.62 -33.58
CA LEU A 237 -14.09 15.93 -32.83
C LEU A 237 -14.17 17.33 -32.21
N ASP A 238 -13.48 17.58 -31.09
CA ASP A 238 -13.31 18.95 -30.60
C ASP A 238 -12.27 19.71 -31.45
N SER A 239 -12.57 20.98 -31.75
CA SER A 239 -11.60 21.94 -32.29
C SER A 239 -10.61 22.47 -31.25
N GLU A 240 -10.91 22.42 -29.96
CA GLU A 240 -10.01 22.93 -28.90
C GLU A 240 -8.83 21.97 -28.69
N ASP A 241 -9.04 20.65 -28.76
CA ASP A 241 -8.01 19.61 -28.62
C ASP A 241 -7.22 19.28 -29.90
N ILE A 242 -7.28 20.19 -30.88
CA ILE A 242 -6.52 20.10 -32.15
C ILE A 242 -5.02 19.85 -31.93
N SER A 243 -4.49 20.23 -30.76
CA SER A 243 -3.09 20.02 -30.35
C SER A 243 -2.71 18.54 -30.27
N ASP A 244 -3.60 17.69 -29.76
CA ASP A 244 -3.40 16.25 -29.66
C ASP A 244 -3.64 15.55 -31.00
N PHE A 245 -4.54 16.08 -31.83
CA PHE A 245 -4.78 15.55 -33.17
C PHE A 245 -3.62 15.78 -34.15
N VAL A 246 -2.85 16.85 -33.97
CA VAL A 246 -1.63 17.11 -34.77
C VAL A 246 -0.34 16.58 -34.14
N ASN A 247 -0.42 15.94 -32.97
CA ASN A 247 0.72 15.37 -32.28
C ASN A 247 1.36 14.24 -33.12
N THR A 248 2.58 14.46 -33.61
CA THR A 248 3.26 13.55 -34.54
C THR A 248 3.77 12.25 -33.91
N ALA A 249 3.66 12.10 -32.58
CA ALA A 249 4.15 10.93 -31.85
C ALA A 249 3.51 9.62 -32.36
N ASN A 250 4.34 8.58 -32.50
CA ASN A 250 3.94 7.23 -32.92
C ASN A 250 3.04 7.19 -34.17
N ASP A 251 3.36 8.04 -35.16
CA ASP A 251 2.60 8.22 -36.40
C ASP A 251 1.16 8.71 -36.16
N PHE A 252 1.03 9.81 -35.40
CA PHE A 252 -0.24 10.44 -35.03
C PHE A 252 -1.16 9.53 -34.22
N ARG A 253 -0.59 8.81 -33.25
CA ARG A 253 -1.31 7.76 -32.50
C ARG A 253 -2.46 8.29 -31.65
N SER A 254 -2.34 9.49 -31.07
CA SER A 254 -3.43 10.16 -30.36
C SER A 254 -4.67 10.28 -31.26
N LEU A 255 -4.53 10.93 -32.42
CA LEU A 255 -5.61 11.02 -33.41
C LEU A 255 -6.10 9.64 -33.85
N ARG A 256 -5.21 8.71 -34.19
CA ARG A 256 -5.63 7.40 -34.72
C ARG A 256 -6.37 6.56 -33.68
N ASN A 257 -5.96 6.60 -32.41
CA ASN A 257 -6.67 5.88 -31.35
C ASN A 257 -8.04 6.54 -31.08
N VAL A 258 -8.13 7.88 -30.97
CA VAL A 258 -9.41 8.61 -30.87
C VAL A 258 -10.35 8.22 -32.01
N LEU A 259 -9.92 8.36 -33.27
CA LEU A 259 -10.77 8.04 -34.44
C LEU A 259 -11.21 6.58 -34.50
N THR A 260 -10.40 5.66 -33.96
CA THR A 260 -10.73 4.23 -33.96
C THR A 260 -11.65 3.88 -32.80
N HIS A 261 -11.51 4.54 -31.64
CA HIS A 261 -12.39 4.45 -30.47
C HIS A 261 -13.79 4.99 -30.79
N GLU A 262 -13.86 6.24 -31.27
CA GLU A 262 -15.12 6.89 -31.66
C GLU A 262 -15.85 6.08 -32.74
N HIS A 263 -15.13 5.59 -33.75
CA HIS A 263 -15.73 4.71 -34.74
C HIS A 263 -16.10 3.32 -34.18
N GLY A 264 -15.55 2.90 -33.05
CA GLY A 264 -16.00 1.76 -32.25
C GLY A 264 -17.45 1.94 -31.76
N HIS A 265 -17.78 3.10 -31.19
CA HIS A 265 -19.17 3.51 -30.96
C HIS A 265 -19.96 3.61 -32.27
N GLY A 266 -19.34 4.15 -33.32
CA GLY A 266 -19.86 4.22 -34.70
C GLY A 266 -20.17 2.86 -35.36
N ILE A 267 -19.74 1.74 -34.77
CA ILE A 267 -20.14 0.37 -35.12
C ILE A 267 -20.90 -0.37 -34.02
N GLY A 268 -21.10 0.21 -32.83
CA GLY A 268 -22.00 -0.30 -31.78
C GLY A 268 -21.34 -0.80 -30.49
N LEU A 269 -20.02 -0.63 -30.32
CA LEU A 269 -19.33 -0.92 -29.06
C LEU A 269 -19.65 0.15 -28.01
N MET A 270 -19.75 -0.24 -26.74
CA MET A 270 -19.78 0.70 -25.60
C MET A 270 -18.39 0.86 -24.97
N HIS A 271 -18.26 1.78 -24.01
CA HIS A 271 -17.11 1.79 -23.12
C HIS A 271 -17.00 0.50 -22.30
N VAL A 272 -15.76 0.17 -21.93
CA VAL A 272 -15.41 -0.97 -21.07
C VAL A 272 -14.55 -0.50 -19.89
N LEU A 273 -14.75 -1.13 -18.75
CA LEU A 273 -13.96 -0.96 -17.52
C LEU A 273 -13.33 -2.30 -17.11
N PRO A 274 -12.32 -2.34 -16.22
CA PRO A 274 -11.64 -1.21 -15.60
C PRO A 274 -10.73 -0.48 -16.58
N THR A 275 -10.44 0.78 -16.27
CA THR A 275 -9.38 1.57 -16.91
C THR A 275 -8.01 1.10 -16.39
N ASP A 276 -7.49 0.01 -16.96
CA ASP A 276 -6.17 -0.55 -16.65
C ASP A 276 -5.15 -0.36 -17.78
N GLY A 277 -5.56 0.25 -18.89
CA GLY A 277 -4.74 0.59 -20.03
C GLY A 277 -4.55 -0.53 -21.05
N THR A 278 -5.50 -1.46 -21.16
CA THR A 278 -5.39 -2.67 -22.01
C THR A 278 -6.37 -2.76 -23.19
N LYS A 279 -7.39 -1.89 -23.26
CA LYS A 279 -8.51 -1.96 -24.24
C LYS A 279 -8.70 -0.62 -24.94
N LEU A 280 -9.07 -0.59 -26.23
CA LEU A 280 -9.30 0.67 -26.95
C LEU A 280 -10.55 1.38 -26.44
N MET A 281 -11.63 0.65 -26.15
CA MET A 281 -12.89 1.22 -25.66
C MET A 281 -12.88 1.58 -24.15
N GLU A 282 -11.71 1.68 -23.49
CA GLU A 282 -11.62 2.36 -22.18
C GLU A 282 -11.93 3.87 -22.36
N PRO A 283 -12.61 4.55 -21.42
CA PRO A 283 -13.13 5.92 -21.59
C PRO A 283 -12.08 7.06 -21.59
N PHE A 284 -10.78 6.74 -21.72
CA PHE A 284 -9.69 7.71 -21.66
C PHE A 284 -8.60 7.42 -22.71
N LEU A 285 -7.94 8.46 -23.22
CA LEU A 285 -6.93 8.32 -24.27
C LEU A 285 -5.66 7.56 -23.84
N ASN A 286 -5.58 6.30 -24.23
CA ASN A 286 -4.35 5.50 -24.15
C ASN A 286 -3.56 5.53 -25.49
N THR A 287 -2.23 5.70 -25.41
CA THR A 287 -1.31 5.68 -26.56
C THR A 287 -0.21 4.61 -26.46
N GLY A 288 -0.27 3.72 -25.47
CA GLY A 288 0.63 2.57 -25.33
C GLY A 288 0.48 1.55 -26.47
N PHE A 289 -0.76 1.22 -26.83
CA PHE A 289 -1.12 0.35 -27.95
C PHE A 289 -1.61 1.14 -29.18
N ASP A 290 -1.99 0.45 -30.26
CA ASP A 290 -2.32 1.03 -31.56
C ASP A 290 -3.62 0.44 -32.13
N GLY A 291 -4.70 1.22 -32.16
CA GLY A 291 -6.01 0.72 -32.61
C GLY A 291 -6.62 -0.35 -31.70
N PRO A 292 -7.50 -1.24 -32.22
CA PRO A 292 -8.31 -2.15 -31.40
C PRO A 292 -7.49 -3.26 -30.75
N GLN A 293 -7.85 -3.60 -29.50
CA GLN A 293 -7.29 -4.67 -28.68
C GLN A 293 -8.26 -5.86 -28.63
N GLU A 294 -7.97 -6.88 -27.81
CA GLU A 294 -8.63 -8.19 -27.88
C GLU A 294 -10.16 -8.15 -27.75
N ASP A 295 -10.65 -7.42 -26.75
CA ASP A 295 -12.08 -7.29 -26.45
C ASP A 295 -12.82 -6.45 -27.49
N ASP A 296 -12.19 -5.36 -27.96
CA ASP A 296 -12.70 -4.50 -29.02
C ASP A 296 -12.90 -5.31 -30.33
N ILE A 297 -11.92 -6.14 -30.68
CA ILE A 297 -11.96 -6.98 -31.88
C ILE A 297 -13.04 -8.06 -31.73
N ARG A 298 -13.06 -8.80 -30.60
CA ARG A 298 -14.09 -9.84 -30.35
C ARG A 298 -15.50 -9.23 -30.39
N GLY A 299 -15.72 -8.11 -29.71
CA GLY A 299 -17.02 -7.43 -29.65
C GLY A 299 -17.51 -6.98 -31.03
N ALA A 300 -16.62 -6.47 -31.88
CA ALA A 300 -16.97 -6.06 -33.23
C ALA A 300 -17.18 -7.25 -34.19
N GLN A 301 -16.34 -8.29 -34.11
CA GLN A 301 -16.48 -9.51 -34.93
C GLN A 301 -17.82 -10.21 -34.66
N PHE A 302 -18.28 -10.28 -33.40
CA PHE A 302 -19.61 -10.80 -33.06
C PHE A 302 -20.77 -10.10 -33.82
N MET A 303 -20.65 -8.79 -34.06
CA MET A 303 -21.67 -7.97 -34.71
C MET A 303 -21.63 -8.00 -36.25
N TYR A 304 -20.44 -8.11 -36.84
CA TYR A 304 -20.23 -7.90 -38.29
C TYR A 304 -19.67 -9.10 -39.05
N GLY A 305 -19.13 -10.06 -38.32
CA GLY A 305 -18.25 -11.09 -38.83
C GLY A 305 -16.83 -10.59 -39.10
N ASP A 306 -15.91 -11.54 -39.21
CA ASP A 306 -14.50 -11.26 -39.47
C ASP A 306 -14.23 -10.81 -40.92
N ARG A 307 -12.96 -10.55 -41.25
CA ARG A 307 -12.53 -10.11 -42.59
C ARG A 307 -12.60 -11.18 -43.70
N ALA A 308 -12.97 -12.42 -43.37
CA ALA A 308 -13.03 -13.57 -44.27
C ALA A 308 -14.49 -14.02 -44.55
N GLU A 309 -15.46 -13.64 -43.72
CA GLU A 309 -16.89 -13.87 -43.97
C GLU A 309 -17.36 -13.23 -45.31
N PRO A 310 -18.43 -13.75 -45.96
CA PRO A 310 -19.05 -15.03 -45.69
C PRO A 310 -18.10 -16.17 -46.09
N ASN A 311 -17.74 -17.02 -45.13
CA ASN A 311 -16.95 -18.24 -45.29
C ASN A 311 -17.65 -19.44 -44.62
N SER A 312 -18.73 -19.20 -43.87
CA SER A 312 -19.42 -20.15 -43.00
C SER A 312 -20.21 -21.28 -43.71
N GLY A 313 -19.80 -21.66 -44.93
CA GLY A 313 -20.35 -22.81 -45.66
C GLY A 313 -19.58 -23.25 -46.92
N ILE A 314 -19.81 -24.52 -47.31
CA ILE A 314 -19.15 -25.26 -48.43
C ILE A 314 -19.44 -24.67 -49.83
N GLY A 315 -20.22 -23.59 -49.93
CA GLY A 315 -20.49 -22.85 -51.17
C GLY A 315 -19.82 -21.48 -51.26
N ASP A 316 -19.28 -21.00 -50.13
CA ASP A 316 -18.93 -19.61 -49.89
C ASP A 316 -17.48 -19.47 -49.35
N GLU A 317 -16.66 -20.53 -49.40
CA GLU A 317 -15.36 -20.58 -48.72
C GLU A 317 -14.36 -19.45 -49.09
N GLU A 318 -13.58 -18.93 -48.12
CA GLU A 318 -12.48 -18.00 -48.42
C GLU A 318 -11.39 -18.75 -49.21
N PHE A 319 -11.11 -18.32 -50.44
CA PHE A 319 -10.09 -18.95 -51.27
C PHE A 319 -8.67 -18.50 -50.89
N ILE A 320 -8.12 -19.13 -49.87
CA ILE A 320 -6.77 -18.89 -49.34
C ILE A 320 -5.62 -19.38 -50.27
N GLY A 321 -5.94 -20.07 -51.38
CA GLY A 321 -5.08 -20.08 -52.57
C GLY A 321 -4.51 -21.43 -53.04
N GLY A 322 -3.19 -21.46 -53.23
CA GLY A 322 -2.48 -22.55 -53.91
C GLY A 322 -2.19 -22.28 -55.40
N PRO A 323 -1.73 -23.29 -56.17
CA PRO A 323 -1.70 -24.70 -55.81
C PRO A 323 -0.48 -25.09 -54.95
N ILE A 324 -0.77 -25.77 -53.84
CA ILE A 324 0.23 -26.39 -52.96
C ILE A 324 0.89 -27.58 -53.67
N ARG A 325 2.21 -27.69 -53.54
CA ARG A 325 3.08 -28.65 -54.23
C ARG A 325 3.90 -29.47 -53.25
N ASP A 326 4.44 -30.59 -53.71
CA ASP A 326 5.51 -31.30 -52.99
C ASP A 326 6.74 -30.40 -52.84
N VAL A 327 7.41 -30.46 -51.67
CA VAL A 327 8.53 -29.58 -51.31
C VAL A 327 9.70 -29.65 -52.31
N ALA A 328 9.98 -30.81 -52.90
CA ALA A 328 11.04 -30.95 -53.91
C ALA A 328 10.67 -30.32 -55.27
N THR A 329 9.41 -29.88 -55.45
CA THR A 329 8.90 -29.25 -56.68
C THR A 329 8.40 -27.81 -56.50
N GLY A 330 8.07 -27.41 -55.27
CA GLY A 330 7.57 -26.06 -54.95
C GLY A 330 8.39 -25.29 -53.92
N GLY A 331 9.38 -25.91 -53.27
CA GLY A 331 9.98 -25.39 -52.04
C GLY A 331 9.00 -25.51 -50.86
N THR A 332 9.41 -25.02 -49.68
CA THR A 332 8.49 -24.89 -48.53
C THR A 332 7.46 -23.80 -48.81
N GLN A 333 6.20 -24.12 -48.61
CA GLN A 333 5.06 -23.22 -48.74
C GLN A 333 4.35 -23.16 -47.38
N VAL A 334 4.02 -21.95 -46.93
CA VAL A 334 3.22 -21.68 -45.73
C VAL A 334 2.14 -20.68 -46.12
N ILE A 335 0.91 -20.91 -45.67
CA ILE A 335 -0.22 -19.99 -45.80
C ILE A 335 -0.73 -19.76 -44.38
N LYS A 336 -0.91 -18.50 -44.01
CA LYS A 336 -1.46 -18.05 -42.72
C LYS A 336 -2.77 -17.31 -42.99
N VAL A 337 -3.78 -17.57 -42.17
CA VAL A 337 -5.04 -16.83 -42.12
C VAL A 337 -5.12 -16.22 -40.73
N GLU A 338 -4.86 -14.92 -40.65
CA GLU A 338 -4.79 -14.15 -39.41
C GLU A 338 -6.01 -13.23 -39.30
N ASN A 339 -6.35 -12.82 -38.06
CA ASN A 339 -7.52 -11.99 -37.71
C ASN A 339 -8.87 -12.57 -38.16
N VAL A 340 -9.09 -13.85 -37.85
CA VAL A 340 -10.35 -14.60 -38.10
C VAL A 340 -10.93 -15.18 -36.80
N SER A 341 -12.23 -15.48 -36.78
CA SER A 341 -12.93 -15.88 -35.55
C SER A 341 -14.22 -16.70 -35.76
N LEU A 342 -14.44 -17.70 -34.91
CA LEU A 342 -15.76 -18.33 -34.72
C LEU A 342 -16.57 -17.50 -33.71
N GLU A 343 -17.45 -16.65 -34.22
CA GLU A 343 -18.27 -15.64 -33.56
C GLU A 343 -19.35 -16.23 -32.62
N ARG A 344 -19.96 -17.38 -32.95
CA ARG A 344 -21.11 -17.91 -32.19
C ARG A 344 -21.25 -19.44 -32.13
N SER A 345 -22.19 -19.91 -31.32
CA SER A 345 -22.47 -21.34 -31.12
C SER A 345 -23.01 -21.99 -32.41
N GLY A 346 -22.33 -23.05 -32.89
CA GLY A 346 -22.74 -23.83 -34.06
C GLY A 346 -22.25 -23.29 -35.42
N GLU A 347 -21.36 -22.30 -35.41
CA GLU A 347 -20.66 -21.75 -36.57
C GLU A 347 -19.47 -22.65 -37.00
N SER A 348 -19.01 -22.53 -38.25
CA SER A 348 -17.86 -23.26 -38.80
C SER A 348 -17.37 -22.61 -40.10
N ASP A 349 -16.08 -22.31 -40.17
CA ASP A 349 -15.47 -21.46 -41.20
C ASP A 349 -14.76 -22.32 -42.25
N TRP A 350 -14.98 -22.01 -43.53
CA TRP A 350 -14.49 -22.83 -44.64
C TRP A 350 -13.43 -22.10 -45.47
N TYR A 351 -12.28 -22.75 -45.63
CA TYR A 351 -11.11 -22.20 -46.35
C TYR A 351 -10.72 -23.08 -47.53
N GLY A 352 -10.88 -22.54 -48.74
CA GLY A 352 -10.65 -23.24 -50.00
C GLY A 352 -9.23 -23.10 -50.53
N PHE A 353 -8.62 -24.22 -50.94
CA PHE A 353 -7.31 -24.19 -51.59
C PHE A 353 -7.12 -25.32 -52.61
N THR A 354 -6.08 -25.22 -53.43
CA THR A 354 -5.73 -26.24 -54.44
C THR A 354 -4.45 -26.99 -54.08
N ALA A 355 -4.38 -28.29 -54.35
CA ALA A 355 -3.23 -29.13 -54.05
C ALA A 355 -2.88 -30.12 -55.18
N PHE A 356 -1.58 -30.37 -55.39
CA PHE A 356 -1.07 -31.37 -56.32
C PHE A 356 -1.05 -32.78 -55.71
N ALA A 357 -1.04 -33.80 -56.59
CA ALA A 357 -0.84 -35.18 -56.18
C ALA A 357 0.56 -35.36 -55.54
N MET A 358 0.61 -36.15 -54.47
CA MET A 358 1.76 -36.40 -53.59
C MET A 358 2.31 -35.18 -52.83
N ALA A 359 1.73 -33.98 -52.98
CA ALA A 359 2.04 -32.87 -52.08
C ALA A 359 1.65 -33.29 -50.64
N PRO A 360 2.52 -33.06 -49.64
CA PRO A 360 2.09 -33.12 -48.26
C PRO A 360 1.17 -31.93 -47.95
N ILE A 361 0.27 -32.09 -46.99
CA ILE A 361 -0.43 -30.97 -46.35
C ILE A 361 -0.47 -31.25 -44.85
N ALA A 362 0.13 -30.36 -44.07
CA ALA A 362 -0.12 -30.17 -42.65
C ALA A 362 -1.03 -28.95 -42.46
N ILE A 363 -1.86 -28.99 -41.42
CA ILE A 363 -2.73 -27.89 -41.02
C ILE A 363 -2.66 -27.73 -39.51
N ARG A 364 -2.78 -26.49 -39.03
CA ARG A 364 -2.81 -26.13 -37.61
C ARG A 364 -3.78 -24.98 -37.41
N VAL A 365 -4.57 -25.03 -36.35
CA VAL A 365 -5.30 -23.86 -35.85
C VAL A 365 -4.80 -23.57 -34.46
N ASP A 366 -4.34 -22.34 -34.28
CA ASP A 366 -3.84 -21.81 -33.03
C ASP A 366 -4.93 -20.87 -32.47
N PRO A 367 -5.51 -21.11 -31.28
CA PRO A 367 -6.41 -20.13 -30.68
C PRO A 367 -5.63 -18.83 -30.40
N VAL A 368 -6.30 -17.70 -30.58
CA VAL A 368 -5.72 -16.36 -30.38
C VAL A 368 -6.56 -15.62 -29.36
N GLY A 369 -5.90 -15.11 -28.34
CA GLY A 369 -6.47 -14.23 -27.32
C GLY A 369 -5.49 -13.97 -26.19
N THR A 370 -5.88 -13.12 -25.25
CA THR A 370 -5.20 -12.89 -23.97
C THR A 370 -6.19 -12.98 -22.82
N THR A 371 -5.71 -13.19 -21.60
CA THR A 371 -6.53 -13.05 -20.40
C THR A 371 -6.72 -11.57 -20.04
N TYR A 372 -7.98 -11.09 -19.98
CA TYR A 372 -8.31 -9.71 -19.62
C TYR A 372 -9.53 -9.58 -18.70
N ALA A 373 -9.60 -8.48 -17.95
CA ALA A 373 -10.74 -8.12 -17.10
C ALA A 373 -11.68 -7.17 -17.83
N TYR A 374 -13.00 -7.32 -17.65
CA TYR A 374 -14.02 -6.47 -18.26
C TYR A 374 -15.22 -6.23 -17.32
N ALA A 375 -15.85 -5.07 -17.45
CA ALA A 375 -17.06 -4.64 -16.76
C ALA A 375 -17.79 -3.59 -17.64
N PRO A 376 -19.13 -3.51 -17.58
CA PRO A 376 -19.86 -2.40 -18.19
C PRO A 376 -19.66 -1.12 -17.40
N GLU A 377 -19.55 0.02 -18.10
CA GLU A 377 -19.45 1.35 -17.48
C GLU A 377 -20.64 1.67 -16.55
N SER A 378 -21.84 1.18 -16.89
CA SER A 378 -23.04 1.29 -16.05
C SER A 378 -22.99 0.46 -14.76
N ASN A 379 -22.09 -0.51 -14.64
CA ASN A 379 -21.86 -1.27 -13.40
C ASN A 379 -20.38 -1.67 -13.25
N PRO A 380 -19.51 -0.73 -12.83
CA PRO A 380 -18.07 -0.97 -12.67
C PRO A 380 -17.73 -2.08 -11.65
N ASN A 381 -18.69 -2.44 -10.78
CA ASN A 381 -18.53 -3.46 -9.74
C ASN A 381 -18.78 -4.90 -10.26
N ALA A 382 -19.19 -5.05 -11.53
CA ALA A 382 -19.46 -6.34 -12.16
C ALA A 382 -18.22 -6.97 -12.85
N THR A 383 -17.00 -6.53 -12.49
CA THR A 383 -15.77 -6.97 -13.14
C THR A 383 -15.60 -8.48 -13.15
N THR A 384 -15.47 -9.02 -14.36
CA THR A 384 -15.26 -10.44 -14.66
C THR A 384 -13.98 -10.58 -15.48
N THR A 385 -13.28 -11.70 -15.35
CA THR A 385 -12.10 -12.00 -16.17
C THR A 385 -12.44 -13.07 -17.19
N VAL A 386 -12.00 -12.88 -18.43
CA VAL A 386 -12.07 -13.88 -19.50
C VAL A 386 -10.67 -14.22 -19.97
N ASP A 387 -10.45 -15.50 -20.25
CA ASP A 387 -9.33 -15.99 -21.06
C ASP A 387 -9.84 -16.04 -22.51
N ALA A 388 -9.38 -15.13 -23.37
CA ALA A 388 -9.82 -15.08 -24.75
C ALA A 388 -9.19 -16.18 -25.64
N GLY A 389 -8.13 -16.85 -25.17
CA GLY A 389 -7.54 -18.01 -25.86
C GLY A 389 -8.34 -19.30 -25.63
N ALA A 390 -8.93 -19.46 -24.44
CA ALA A 390 -9.65 -20.68 -24.04
C ALA A 390 -11.18 -20.55 -23.95
N VAL A 391 -11.79 -19.58 -24.64
CA VAL A 391 -13.26 -19.40 -24.65
C VAL A 391 -13.96 -20.63 -25.25
N ARG A 392 -13.37 -21.22 -26.30
CA ARG A 392 -14.00 -22.27 -27.11
C ARG A 392 -13.06 -23.41 -27.47
N ASN A 393 -13.63 -24.60 -27.59
CA ASN A 393 -12.90 -25.81 -27.91
C ASN A 393 -12.81 -25.98 -29.43
N LEU A 394 -11.77 -25.40 -30.05
CA LEU A 394 -11.56 -25.45 -31.50
C LEU A 394 -11.39 -26.90 -32.00
N GLY A 395 -11.66 -27.09 -33.28
CA GLY A 395 -11.48 -28.34 -34.00
C GLY A 395 -11.26 -28.10 -35.48
N LEU A 396 -10.59 -29.04 -36.13
CA LEU A 396 -10.22 -28.95 -37.55
C LEU A 396 -10.69 -30.17 -38.32
N ARG A 397 -11.24 -29.95 -39.51
CA ARG A 397 -11.42 -31.02 -40.50
C ARG A 397 -10.84 -30.62 -41.84
N LEU A 398 -10.20 -31.59 -42.50
CA LEU A 398 -9.74 -31.44 -43.87
C LEU A 398 -10.61 -32.28 -44.81
N TRP A 399 -11.20 -31.61 -45.78
CA TRP A 399 -12.08 -32.18 -46.79
C TRP A 399 -11.49 -32.04 -48.19
N ARG A 400 -11.94 -32.91 -49.11
CA ARG A 400 -11.63 -32.85 -50.54
C ARG A 400 -12.92 -32.66 -51.33
N ARG A 401 -13.02 -31.62 -52.18
CA ARG A 401 -14.16 -31.42 -53.09
C ARG A 401 -14.05 -32.42 -54.23
N VAL A 402 -14.89 -33.47 -54.21
CA VAL A 402 -14.86 -34.59 -55.17
C VAL A 402 -15.74 -34.36 -56.40
N SER A 403 -16.68 -33.42 -56.34
CA SER A 403 -17.48 -32.95 -57.48
C SER A 403 -17.78 -31.46 -57.33
N ALA A 404 -17.30 -30.65 -58.28
CA ALA A 404 -17.57 -29.20 -58.33
C ALA A 404 -18.98 -28.89 -58.86
N GLN A 405 -19.60 -29.80 -59.62
CA GLN A 405 -20.95 -29.63 -60.17
C GLN A 405 -22.06 -29.88 -59.14
N THR A 406 -21.73 -30.50 -58.01
CA THR A 406 -22.70 -30.92 -56.98
C THR A 406 -22.23 -30.64 -55.55
N ASN A 407 -21.15 -29.85 -55.38
CA ASN A 407 -20.48 -29.56 -54.10
C ASN A 407 -20.34 -30.76 -53.15
N GLN A 408 -20.06 -31.94 -53.71
CA GLN A 408 -19.81 -33.13 -52.89
C GLN A 408 -18.38 -33.06 -52.35
N ILE A 409 -18.25 -33.19 -51.04
CA ILE A 409 -16.99 -33.25 -50.31
C ILE A 409 -16.80 -34.64 -49.69
N GLN A 410 -15.54 -34.99 -49.43
CA GLN A 410 -15.15 -36.21 -48.73
C GLN A 410 -14.20 -35.84 -47.59
N LEU A 411 -14.48 -36.30 -46.37
CA LEU A 411 -13.59 -36.12 -45.22
C LEU A 411 -12.27 -36.88 -45.46
N VAL A 412 -11.15 -36.24 -45.13
CA VAL A 412 -9.80 -36.82 -45.29
C VAL A 412 -9.06 -36.89 -43.95
N ALA A 413 -9.20 -35.86 -43.10
CA ALA A 413 -8.71 -35.85 -41.72
C ALA A 413 -9.68 -35.06 -40.82
N GLN A 414 -9.70 -35.40 -39.53
CA GLN A 414 -10.42 -34.69 -38.47
C GLN A 414 -9.51 -34.68 -37.22
N ILE A 415 -9.43 -33.52 -36.56
CA ILE A 415 -8.44 -33.18 -35.55
C ILE A 415 -9.16 -32.35 -34.47
N ASP A 416 -9.58 -33.06 -33.44
CA ASP A 416 -10.26 -32.51 -32.26
C ASP A 416 -9.86 -33.43 -31.09
N PHE A 417 -8.61 -33.27 -30.62
CA PHE A 417 -7.94 -34.09 -29.63
C PHE A 417 -7.62 -33.36 -28.32
N ASN A 418 -7.48 -32.03 -28.39
CA ASN A 418 -6.99 -31.18 -27.31
C ASN A 418 -8.18 -30.49 -26.61
N ALA A 419 -7.92 -29.42 -25.86
CA ALA A 419 -8.90 -28.65 -25.11
C ALA A 419 -8.96 -27.19 -25.59
N ALA A 420 -9.96 -26.43 -25.12
CA ALA A 420 -9.98 -24.99 -25.32
C ALA A 420 -8.68 -24.36 -24.76
N GLY A 421 -8.08 -23.42 -25.51
CA GLY A 421 -6.77 -22.83 -25.22
C GLY A 421 -5.59 -23.55 -25.87
N GLU A 422 -5.75 -24.81 -26.27
CA GLU A 422 -4.70 -25.61 -26.92
C GLU A 422 -4.81 -25.53 -28.46
N SER A 423 -3.69 -25.71 -29.16
CA SER A 423 -3.67 -25.67 -30.64
C SER A 423 -4.00 -27.05 -31.24
N GLU A 424 -4.84 -27.11 -32.27
CA GLU A 424 -5.15 -28.37 -32.97
C GLU A 424 -4.26 -28.53 -34.22
N TYR A 425 -3.56 -29.66 -34.34
CA TYR A 425 -2.52 -29.88 -35.36
C TYR A 425 -2.64 -31.22 -36.08
N HIS A 426 -2.55 -31.20 -37.42
CA HIS A 426 -2.28 -32.40 -38.22
C HIS A 426 -0.88 -32.36 -38.87
N PRO A 427 -0.01 -33.36 -38.64
CA PRO A 427 1.27 -33.50 -39.35
C PRO A 427 1.07 -33.81 -40.86
N PRO A 428 2.11 -33.70 -41.70
CA PRO A 428 1.93 -33.74 -43.16
C PRO A 428 1.45 -35.09 -43.69
N ILE A 429 0.20 -35.16 -44.17
CA ILE A 429 -0.30 -36.32 -44.95
C ILE A 429 0.08 -36.12 -46.43
N PRO A 430 0.56 -37.14 -47.17
CA PRO A 430 0.70 -37.08 -48.62
C PRO A 430 -0.60 -37.47 -49.36
N TYR A 431 -1.14 -36.59 -50.21
CA TYR A 431 -2.44 -36.81 -50.88
C TYR A 431 -2.26 -37.41 -52.28
N THR A 432 -2.73 -38.65 -52.50
CA THR A 432 -2.44 -39.41 -53.74
C THR A 432 -3.02 -38.82 -55.04
N THR A 433 -4.01 -37.91 -54.94
CA THR A 433 -4.71 -37.34 -56.09
C THR A 433 -4.87 -35.83 -55.92
N ALA A 434 -4.44 -35.07 -56.92
CA ALA A 434 -4.64 -33.62 -56.98
C ALA A 434 -6.14 -33.23 -56.85
N GLY A 435 -6.42 -32.01 -56.42
CA GLY A 435 -7.79 -31.52 -56.31
C GLY A 435 -7.92 -30.18 -55.63
N TYR A 436 -9.18 -29.80 -55.42
CA TYR A 436 -9.58 -28.71 -54.55
C TYR A 436 -9.85 -29.29 -53.14
N MET A 437 -9.26 -28.66 -52.15
CA MET A 437 -9.28 -29.02 -50.74
C MET A 437 -9.97 -27.91 -49.95
N LEU A 438 -10.52 -28.27 -48.80
CA LEU A 438 -11.23 -27.37 -47.89
C LEU A 438 -10.76 -27.66 -46.47
N VAL A 439 -10.35 -26.63 -45.73
CA VAL A 439 -10.33 -26.70 -44.26
C VAL A 439 -11.69 -26.27 -43.75
N GLU A 440 -12.20 -26.96 -42.74
CA GLU A 440 -13.30 -26.54 -41.88
C GLU A 440 -12.71 -26.29 -40.49
N VAL A 441 -12.69 -25.04 -40.05
CA VAL A 441 -12.45 -24.69 -38.64
C VAL A 441 -13.82 -24.65 -37.95
N TYR A 442 -13.94 -25.25 -36.77
CA TYR A 442 -15.19 -25.27 -36.03
C TYR A 442 -14.93 -25.36 -34.53
N ALA A 443 -15.99 -25.32 -33.73
CA ALA A 443 -15.90 -25.50 -32.29
C ALA A 443 -16.75 -26.69 -31.81
N ASN A 444 -16.16 -27.52 -30.95
CA ASN A 444 -16.74 -28.73 -30.38
C ASN A 444 -17.41 -28.44 -29.02
N ASP A 445 -18.25 -27.40 -29.00
CA ASP A 445 -18.93 -26.88 -27.80
C ASP A 445 -20.34 -26.33 -28.13
N SER A 446 -20.95 -25.64 -27.16
CA SER A 446 -22.15 -24.83 -27.35
C SER A 446 -21.99 -23.44 -26.72
N VAL A 447 -20.78 -22.88 -26.77
CA VAL A 447 -20.46 -21.55 -26.26
C VAL A 447 -20.83 -20.52 -27.32
N ASN A 448 -21.51 -19.44 -26.92
CA ASN A 448 -22.01 -18.42 -27.82
C ASN A 448 -21.23 -17.11 -27.69
N GLU A 449 -19.92 -17.19 -27.90
CA GLU A 449 -18.99 -16.07 -27.90
C GLU A 449 -17.97 -16.21 -29.05
N PRO A 450 -17.31 -15.11 -29.47
CA PRO A 450 -16.19 -15.16 -30.40
C PRO A 450 -14.98 -15.87 -29.79
N GLN A 451 -14.44 -16.82 -30.55
CA GLN A 451 -13.08 -17.33 -30.39
C GLN A 451 -12.26 -16.90 -31.59
N ARG A 452 -11.28 -16.03 -31.38
CA ARG A 452 -10.30 -15.67 -32.41
C ARG A 452 -9.26 -16.78 -32.57
N TYR A 453 -8.70 -16.89 -33.77
CA TYR A 453 -7.69 -17.90 -34.07
C TYR A 453 -6.78 -17.49 -35.25
N GLU A 454 -5.71 -18.25 -35.44
CA GLU A 454 -4.90 -18.28 -36.66
C GLU A 454 -4.97 -19.67 -37.29
N LEU A 455 -5.24 -19.74 -38.60
CA LEU A 455 -5.14 -20.98 -39.37
C LEU A 455 -3.84 -20.98 -40.21
N THR A 456 -2.93 -21.91 -39.91
CA THR A 456 -1.70 -22.15 -40.69
C THR A 456 -1.79 -23.45 -41.49
N LEU A 457 -1.41 -23.40 -42.78
CA LEU A 457 -1.27 -24.55 -43.67
C LEU A 457 0.16 -24.62 -44.21
N SER A 458 0.74 -25.82 -44.35
CA SER A 458 2.03 -26.01 -45.01
C SER A 458 2.14 -27.31 -45.80
N ASN A 459 3.04 -27.32 -46.80
CA ASN A 459 3.49 -28.55 -47.48
C ASN A 459 4.69 -29.24 -46.81
N SER A 460 5.25 -28.61 -45.78
CA SER A 460 6.25 -29.20 -44.88
C SER A 460 5.54 -29.61 -43.58
N ALA A 461 6.28 -30.23 -42.66
CA ALA A 461 5.91 -30.10 -41.26
C ALA A 461 5.85 -28.61 -40.93
N ILE A 462 4.67 -28.14 -40.52
CA ILE A 462 4.58 -27.00 -39.61
C ILE A 462 5.30 -27.49 -38.35
N GLU A 463 6.25 -26.73 -37.83
CA GLU A 463 6.80 -27.02 -36.50
C GLU A 463 5.63 -27.03 -35.50
N ALA A 464 5.71 -27.87 -34.46
CA ALA A 464 4.78 -27.72 -33.36
C ALA A 464 4.80 -26.25 -32.91
N PRO A 465 3.65 -25.64 -32.56
CA PRO A 465 3.70 -24.32 -31.97
C PRO A 465 4.67 -24.38 -30.78
N VAL A 466 5.36 -23.29 -30.49
CA VAL A 466 6.03 -23.19 -29.20
C VAL A 466 4.89 -23.03 -28.21
N GLU A 467 4.41 -24.17 -27.70
CA GLU A 467 3.30 -24.25 -26.75
C GLU A 467 3.54 -23.20 -25.66
N PRO A 468 2.50 -22.51 -25.16
CA PRO A 468 2.71 -21.36 -24.29
C PRO A 468 3.55 -21.73 -23.08
N ALA A 469 4.52 -20.88 -22.76
CA ALA A 469 5.16 -20.91 -21.44
C ALA A 469 4.12 -20.44 -20.42
N SER A 470 4.05 -21.09 -19.25
CA SER A 470 3.10 -20.68 -18.20
C SER A 470 3.82 -20.66 -16.84
N MET A 471 3.90 -19.47 -16.23
CA MET A 471 4.65 -19.22 -15.02
C MET A 471 3.76 -19.29 -13.79
N THR A 472 4.09 -20.19 -12.87
CA THR A 472 3.45 -20.23 -11.54
C THR A 472 4.47 -19.99 -10.43
N VAL A 473 4.17 -19.05 -9.54
CA VAL A 473 5.10 -18.59 -8.50
C VAL A 473 4.78 -19.25 -7.15
N TYR A 474 5.78 -19.84 -6.50
CA TYR A 474 5.62 -20.54 -5.21
C TYR A 474 6.60 -20.04 -4.15
N ASN A 475 6.09 -19.72 -2.96
CA ASN A 475 6.90 -19.37 -1.80
C ASN A 475 7.40 -20.63 -1.08
N MET A 476 8.69 -20.94 -1.22
CA MET A 476 9.29 -22.12 -0.60
C MET A 476 9.61 -21.90 0.88
N THR A 477 9.76 -20.64 1.32
CA THR A 477 9.96 -20.29 2.74
C THR A 477 8.70 -20.54 3.59
N THR A 478 7.50 -20.47 3.00
CA THR A 478 6.23 -20.83 3.68
C THR A 478 5.77 -22.27 3.40
N GLY A 479 6.65 -23.12 2.83
CA GLY A 479 6.36 -24.55 2.60
C GLY A 479 5.73 -24.88 1.24
N GLY A 480 5.91 -24.01 0.24
CA GLY A 480 5.41 -24.24 -1.12
C GLY A 480 3.97 -23.76 -1.33
N GLN A 481 3.61 -22.61 -0.77
CA GLN A 481 2.33 -21.97 -1.12
C GLN A 481 2.46 -21.19 -2.43
N GLN A 482 1.51 -21.37 -3.34
CA GLN A 482 1.41 -20.55 -4.55
C GLN A 482 1.15 -19.07 -4.17
N ILE A 483 1.71 -18.16 -4.97
CA ILE A 483 1.48 -16.72 -4.90
C ILE A 483 0.73 -16.33 -6.18
N SER A 484 -0.36 -15.56 -6.05
CA SER A 484 -1.04 -14.91 -7.17
C SER A 484 -0.38 -13.58 -7.50
N ASP A 485 -0.55 -13.09 -8.73
CA ASP A 485 -0.10 -11.75 -9.12
C ASP A 485 -0.65 -10.64 -8.17
N GLY A 486 0.09 -9.55 -8.04
CA GLY A 486 -0.20 -8.42 -7.14
C GLY A 486 -0.03 -8.72 -5.63
N SER A 487 0.22 -9.97 -5.23
CA SER A 487 0.25 -10.38 -3.83
C SER A 487 1.46 -9.85 -3.04
N SER A 488 1.31 -9.77 -1.71
CA SER A 488 2.38 -9.30 -0.82
C SER A 488 3.32 -10.41 -0.32
N VAL A 489 4.63 -10.23 -0.46
CA VAL A 489 5.66 -11.07 0.18
C VAL A 489 6.16 -10.41 1.46
N GLN A 490 5.89 -11.04 2.60
CA GLN A 490 6.17 -10.50 3.94
C GLN A 490 7.51 -11.02 4.49
N PHE A 491 8.43 -10.12 4.80
CA PHE A 491 9.76 -10.43 5.38
C PHE A 491 9.80 -10.27 6.92
N GLY A 492 8.72 -9.79 7.53
CA GLY A 492 8.61 -9.62 8.98
C GLY A 492 9.46 -8.46 9.53
N GLN A 493 9.90 -8.58 10.79
CA GLN A 493 10.82 -7.63 11.42
C GLN A 493 12.27 -8.12 11.27
N VAL A 494 13.14 -7.25 10.75
CA VAL A 494 14.56 -7.55 10.51
C VAL A 494 15.43 -6.44 11.09
N ASN A 495 16.45 -6.82 11.86
CA ASN A 495 17.42 -5.89 12.42
C ASN A 495 18.16 -5.12 11.31
N THR A 496 18.31 -3.80 11.45
CA THR A 496 19.05 -2.99 10.47
C THR A 496 20.49 -3.49 10.33
N GLY A 497 20.92 -3.73 9.08
CA GLY A 497 22.23 -4.34 8.78
C GLY A 497 22.26 -5.88 8.77
N ASN A 498 21.17 -6.55 9.14
CA ASN A 498 20.97 -7.98 8.85
C ASN A 498 20.21 -8.17 7.52
N SER A 499 20.23 -9.41 7.01
CA SER A 499 19.49 -9.84 5.82
C SER A 499 18.47 -10.92 6.19
N SER A 500 17.31 -10.92 5.52
CA SER A 500 16.29 -11.98 5.58
C SER A 500 15.90 -12.42 4.17
N PRO A 501 16.30 -13.62 3.71
CA PRO A 501 15.96 -14.13 2.39
C PRO A 501 14.65 -14.93 2.37
N VAL A 502 13.87 -14.71 1.31
CA VAL A 502 12.74 -15.56 0.88
C VAL A 502 13.13 -16.22 -0.45
N THR A 503 12.86 -17.52 -0.59
CA THR A 503 13.07 -18.25 -1.84
C THR A 503 11.74 -18.46 -2.55
N LEU A 504 11.65 -17.94 -3.76
CA LEU A 504 10.54 -18.15 -4.67
C LEU A 504 10.97 -19.15 -5.76
N TRP A 505 10.08 -20.07 -6.12
CA TRP A 505 10.21 -20.87 -7.33
C TRP A 505 9.30 -20.30 -8.40
N LEU A 506 9.87 -20.00 -9.57
CA LEU A 506 9.14 -19.70 -10.80
C LEU A 506 9.07 -21.01 -11.58
N ILE A 507 7.94 -21.71 -11.50
CA ILE A 507 7.73 -23.01 -12.14
C ILE A 507 7.14 -22.77 -13.53
N ASN A 508 7.71 -23.40 -14.56
CA ASN A 508 7.07 -23.45 -15.87
C ASN A 508 6.11 -24.64 -15.92
N GLY A 509 4.80 -24.35 -15.88
CA GLY A 509 3.73 -25.34 -16.04
C GLY A 509 3.35 -25.61 -17.50
N GLY A 510 3.78 -24.75 -18.43
CA GLY A 510 3.51 -24.90 -19.86
C GLY A 510 4.61 -25.69 -20.60
N PRO A 511 4.34 -26.23 -21.80
CA PRO A 511 5.32 -27.03 -22.55
C PRO A 511 6.37 -26.19 -23.28
N GLY A 512 6.17 -24.86 -23.38
CA GLY A 512 7.14 -23.93 -23.95
C GLY A 512 8.42 -23.77 -23.14
N LEU A 513 9.36 -22.97 -23.68
CA LEU A 513 10.52 -22.51 -22.93
C LEU A 513 10.21 -21.15 -22.28
N LEU A 514 10.08 -21.12 -20.96
CA LEU A 514 9.83 -19.89 -20.21
C LEU A 514 11.13 -19.08 -20.08
N GLU A 515 11.18 -17.93 -20.74
CA GLU A 515 12.23 -16.93 -20.61
C GLU A 515 11.79 -15.83 -19.63
N ILE A 516 12.56 -15.64 -18.55
CA ILE A 516 12.35 -14.54 -17.60
C ILE A 516 13.16 -13.32 -18.06
N GLY A 517 12.49 -12.17 -18.17
CA GLY A 517 13.08 -10.90 -18.58
C GLY A 517 13.93 -10.23 -17.49
N GLN A 518 14.18 -8.93 -17.66
CA GLN A 518 14.89 -8.13 -16.65
C GLN A 518 13.93 -7.78 -15.50
N ILE A 519 14.03 -8.55 -14.41
CA ILE A 519 13.33 -8.27 -13.15
C ILE A 519 13.72 -6.87 -12.65
N SER A 520 12.71 -6.08 -12.25
CA SER A 520 12.89 -4.71 -11.76
C SER A 520 12.41 -4.55 -10.33
N LEU A 521 12.85 -3.47 -9.67
CA LEU A 521 12.42 -3.06 -8.33
C LEU A 521 12.07 -1.57 -8.33
N ALA A 522 10.89 -1.23 -7.82
CA ALA A 522 10.36 0.14 -7.76
C ALA A 522 9.77 0.47 -6.38
N GLY A 523 9.55 1.76 -6.11
CA GLY A 523 8.95 2.24 -4.86
C GLY A 523 9.97 2.65 -3.77
N PRO A 524 9.49 3.24 -2.66
CA PRO A 524 10.33 4.00 -1.72
C PRO A 524 11.28 3.15 -0.88
N GLY A 525 11.03 1.84 -0.74
CA GLY A 525 11.91 0.89 -0.06
C GLY A 525 12.75 0.02 -1.00
N ALA A 526 12.76 0.27 -2.31
CA ALA A 526 13.40 -0.61 -3.29
C ALA A 526 14.89 -0.90 -3.01
N SER A 527 15.63 0.08 -2.50
CA SER A 527 17.05 -0.07 -2.15
C SER A 527 17.32 -0.93 -0.91
N ASP A 528 16.30 -1.24 -0.10
CA ASP A 528 16.39 -2.19 1.01
C ASP A 528 16.19 -3.64 0.55
N TYR A 529 15.91 -3.89 -0.74
CA TYR A 529 15.73 -5.23 -1.32
C TYR A 529 16.82 -5.57 -2.34
N THR A 530 17.25 -6.83 -2.35
CA THR A 530 18.13 -7.39 -3.39
C THR A 530 17.57 -8.73 -3.86
N PHE A 531 17.95 -9.17 -5.06
CA PHE A 531 17.50 -10.45 -5.61
C PHE A 531 18.58 -11.17 -6.43
N SER A 532 18.40 -12.48 -6.60
CA SER A 532 19.24 -13.32 -7.47
C SER A 532 18.36 -14.40 -8.11
N LEU A 533 18.40 -14.50 -9.44
CA LEU A 533 17.69 -15.50 -10.23
C LEU A 533 18.68 -16.56 -10.73
N ILE A 534 18.34 -17.84 -10.56
CA ILE A 534 19.12 -18.98 -11.05
C ILE A 534 18.17 -19.93 -11.79
N GLY A 535 18.55 -20.39 -12.99
CA GLY A 535 17.77 -21.35 -13.78
C GLY A 535 16.90 -20.74 -14.89
N ASN A 536 17.25 -19.55 -15.40
CA ASN A 536 16.64 -18.94 -16.57
C ASN A 536 17.45 -19.31 -17.84
N PRO A 537 16.83 -19.78 -18.95
CA PRO A 537 15.41 -20.08 -19.14
C PRO A 537 14.96 -21.41 -18.50
N VAL A 538 13.65 -21.52 -18.25
CA VAL A 538 13.00 -22.63 -17.54
C VAL A 538 12.28 -23.55 -18.54
N ALA A 539 12.73 -24.81 -18.65
CA ALA A 539 12.04 -25.82 -19.45
C ALA A 539 10.72 -26.29 -18.79
N GLU A 540 9.85 -26.92 -19.57
CA GLU A 540 8.62 -27.61 -19.12
C GLU A 540 8.84 -28.37 -17.79
N GLY A 541 7.97 -28.12 -16.79
CA GLY A 541 7.98 -28.78 -15.49
C GLY A 541 9.19 -28.46 -14.59
N ALA A 542 10.15 -27.65 -15.06
CA ALA A 542 11.28 -27.18 -14.26
C ALA A 542 10.94 -25.90 -13.49
N ASN A 543 11.90 -25.42 -12.69
CA ASN A 543 11.78 -24.15 -11.98
C ASN A 543 13.08 -23.34 -12.02
N ALA A 544 12.93 -22.01 -12.06
CA ALA A 544 13.97 -21.09 -11.64
C ALA A 544 13.82 -20.78 -10.14
N SER A 545 14.96 -20.64 -9.46
CA SER A 545 15.03 -20.20 -8.07
C SER A 545 15.31 -18.70 -8.03
N LEU A 546 14.31 -17.91 -7.64
CA LEU A 546 14.42 -16.48 -7.37
C LEU A 546 14.55 -16.26 -5.86
N VAL A 547 15.77 -15.95 -5.39
CA VAL A 547 16.01 -15.58 -3.99
C VAL A 547 15.90 -14.07 -3.87
N VAL A 548 14.95 -13.59 -3.07
CA VAL A 548 14.76 -12.16 -2.75
C VAL A 548 15.14 -11.94 -1.29
N ALA A 549 15.95 -10.93 -1.00
CA ALA A 549 16.44 -10.64 0.35
C ALA A 549 16.09 -9.23 0.78
N PHE A 550 15.55 -9.10 2.00
CA PHE A 550 15.31 -7.83 2.67
C PHE A 550 16.48 -7.48 3.59
N ASN A 551 17.07 -6.30 3.38
CA ASN A 551 18.31 -5.81 3.98
C ASN A 551 18.10 -4.37 4.52
N PRO A 552 17.28 -4.16 5.57
CA PRO A 552 16.89 -2.82 6.00
C PRO A 552 18.09 -1.93 6.38
N SER A 553 18.27 -0.85 5.63
CA SER A 553 19.25 0.21 5.89
C SER A 553 18.90 1.06 7.11
N ALA A 554 17.61 1.22 7.40
CA ALA A 554 17.10 1.99 8.53
C ALA A 554 15.73 1.44 9.01
N ALA A 555 15.31 1.88 10.19
CA ALA A 555 14.08 1.40 10.81
C ALA A 555 12.80 1.86 10.09
N GLY A 556 11.67 1.22 10.43
CA GLY A 556 10.35 1.50 9.87
C GLY A 556 9.94 0.52 8.77
N LEU A 557 8.69 0.65 8.29
CA LEU A 557 8.13 -0.14 7.19
C LEU A 557 8.83 0.20 5.87
N ARG A 558 9.24 -0.83 5.12
CA ARG A 558 9.90 -0.75 3.80
C ARG A 558 9.11 -1.53 2.78
N GLN A 559 8.59 -0.82 1.77
CA GLN A 559 7.79 -1.40 0.69
C GLN A 559 8.41 -1.13 -0.67
N ALA A 560 8.39 -2.15 -1.52
CA ALA A 560 8.80 -2.08 -2.91
C ALA A 560 7.86 -2.93 -3.76
N VAL A 561 7.75 -2.61 -5.05
CA VAL A 561 7.14 -3.49 -6.05
C VAL A 561 8.28 -4.15 -6.82
N MET A 562 8.22 -5.47 -6.97
CA MET A 562 9.06 -6.25 -7.88
C MET A 562 8.21 -6.66 -9.07
N THR A 563 8.69 -6.40 -10.29
CA THR A 563 8.04 -6.88 -11.52
C THR A 563 8.98 -7.87 -12.20
N ILE A 564 8.42 -9.00 -12.64
CA ILE A 564 9.07 -10.15 -13.26
C ILE A 564 8.47 -10.30 -14.66
N PRO A 565 9.06 -9.66 -15.70
CA PRO A 565 8.62 -9.86 -17.06
C PRO A 565 8.91 -11.29 -17.53
N SER A 566 8.09 -11.84 -18.42
CA SER A 566 8.35 -13.15 -19.05
C SER A 566 7.72 -13.26 -20.44
N ASN A 567 7.92 -14.40 -21.12
CA ASN A 567 7.23 -14.76 -22.36
C ASN A 567 5.98 -15.65 -22.14
N ASP A 568 5.47 -15.71 -20.90
CA ASP A 568 4.11 -16.18 -20.60
C ASP A 568 3.08 -15.23 -21.26
N PRO A 569 2.14 -15.71 -22.09
CA PRO A 569 1.17 -14.86 -22.76
C PRO A 569 0.02 -14.39 -21.84
N ASP A 570 -0.30 -15.15 -20.78
CA ASP A 570 -1.30 -14.77 -19.78
C ASP A 570 -0.72 -13.81 -18.73
N GLN A 571 0.55 -14.01 -18.36
CA GLN A 571 1.23 -13.25 -17.30
C GLN A 571 2.59 -12.70 -17.78
N PRO A 572 2.61 -11.84 -18.82
CA PRO A 572 3.85 -11.27 -19.37
C PRO A 572 4.60 -10.35 -18.39
N ASN A 573 3.96 -9.88 -17.31
CA ASN A 573 4.57 -9.07 -16.25
C ASN A 573 4.02 -9.42 -14.85
N PHE A 574 4.54 -10.47 -14.22
CA PHE A 574 4.13 -10.86 -12.86
C PHE A 574 4.69 -9.90 -11.79
N SER A 575 3.84 -9.41 -10.89
CA SER A 575 4.17 -8.37 -9.91
C SER A 575 3.99 -8.80 -8.45
N LEU A 576 4.89 -8.35 -7.57
CA LEU A 576 4.93 -8.69 -6.16
C LEU A 576 5.15 -7.46 -5.28
N ILE A 577 4.32 -7.29 -4.24
CA ILE A 577 4.49 -6.24 -3.23
C ILE A 577 5.42 -6.78 -2.12
N LEU A 578 6.69 -6.37 -2.14
CA LEU A 578 7.65 -6.73 -1.10
C LEU A 578 7.45 -5.84 0.13
N THR A 579 7.34 -6.43 1.32
CA THR A 579 7.06 -5.70 2.57
C THR A 579 7.81 -6.28 3.76
N GLY A 580 8.50 -5.42 4.51
CA GLY A 580 9.29 -5.77 5.68
C GLY A 580 9.49 -4.56 6.58
N THR A 581 9.73 -4.80 7.88
CA THR A 581 9.98 -3.73 8.85
C THR A 581 11.42 -3.78 9.32
N GLY A 582 12.17 -2.72 9.05
CA GLY A 582 13.47 -2.51 9.68
C GLY A 582 13.27 -2.18 11.16
N VAL A 583 14.02 -2.85 12.04
CA VAL A 583 14.07 -2.52 13.47
C VAL A 583 15.52 -2.26 13.91
N VAL A 584 15.74 -1.31 14.80
CA VAL A 584 17.09 -1.08 15.35
C VAL A 584 17.44 -2.25 16.28
N PRO A 585 18.61 -2.91 16.13
CA PRO A 585 19.05 -3.98 17.01
C PRO A 585 18.95 -3.56 18.50
N ALA A 586 18.39 -4.45 19.33
CA ALA A 586 18.22 -4.15 20.74
C ALA A 586 19.59 -4.15 21.47
N ALA A 587 19.97 -3.01 22.06
CA ALA A 587 21.26 -2.81 22.72
C ALA A 587 21.08 -2.06 24.06
N PRO A 588 21.86 -2.39 25.10
CA PRO A 588 21.91 -1.60 26.33
C PRO A 588 22.76 -0.35 26.10
N VAL A 589 22.31 0.79 26.65
CA VAL A 589 23.04 2.06 26.64
C VAL A 589 23.18 2.50 28.07
N MET A 590 24.43 2.63 28.54
CA MET A 590 24.71 2.95 29.94
C MET A 590 25.09 4.41 30.11
N ILE A 591 24.37 5.10 31.00
CA ILE A 591 24.72 6.43 31.51
C ILE A 591 25.02 6.28 33.00
N VAL A 592 26.05 6.99 33.48
CA VAL A 592 26.45 6.99 34.90
C VAL A 592 26.36 8.40 35.45
N ARG A 593 25.77 8.54 36.63
CA ARG A 593 25.74 9.79 37.40
C ARG A 593 26.44 9.62 38.74
N VAL A 594 27.07 10.69 39.24
CA VAL A 594 27.66 10.77 40.58
C VAL A 594 27.10 12.02 41.25
N ASN A 595 26.48 11.86 42.42
CA ASN A 595 25.78 12.93 43.15
C ASN A 595 24.83 13.74 42.23
N ALA A 596 24.02 13.03 41.46
CA ALA A 596 23.09 13.53 40.42
C ALA A 596 23.71 14.19 39.16
N PHE A 597 25.02 14.45 39.11
CA PHE A 597 25.70 14.95 37.91
C PHE A 597 26.10 13.82 36.97
N GLU A 598 25.94 14.01 35.66
CA GLU A 598 26.27 12.99 34.66
C GLU A 598 27.76 12.97 34.31
N VAL A 599 28.37 11.79 34.34
CA VAL A 599 29.82 11.61 34.15
C VAL A 599 30.07 10.79 32.88
N ALA A 600 30.69 11.43 31.88
CA ALA A 600 31.05 10.78 30.63
C ALA A 600 32.09 9.66 30.83
N HIS A 601 32.21 8.78 29.84
CA HIS A 601 33.24 7.73 29.85
C HIS A 601 34.66 8.34 29.82
N ASN A 602 35.48 8.02 30.83
CA ASN A 602 36.77 8.67 31.16
C ASN A 602 36.66 10.14 31.61
N GLY A 603 35.49 10.55 32.10
CA GLY A 603 35.31 11.80 32.84
C GLY A 603 35.79 11.70 34.30
N GLN A 604 35.65 12.80 35.04
CA GLN A 604 36.01 12.91 36.46
C GLN A 604 34.76 13.21 37.31
N ALA A 605 34.74 12.72 38.55
CA ALA A 605 33.81 13.13 39.60
C ALA A 605 34.59 13.45 40.88
N ASP A 606 34.27 14.58 41.52
CA ASP A 606 34.93 15.02 42.75
C ASP A 606 34.00 14.87 43.96
N PHE A 607 34.57 14.46 45.09
CA PHE A 607 33.87 14.19 46.34
C PHE A 607 34.04 15.33 47.35
N GLY A 608 34.93 16.29 47.06
CA GLY A 608 35.24 17.43 47.93
C GLY A 608 36.18 17.09 49.09
N ASP A 609 36.17 17.95 50.12
CA ASP A 609 36.98 17.79 51.33
C ASP A 609 36.37 16.75 52.29
N ILE A 610 37.21 15.89 52.85
CA ILE A 610 36.86 14.83 53.78
C ILE A 610 37.87 14.83 54.93
N GLU A 611 37.41 14.95 56.17
CA GLU A 611 38.29 14.95 57.33
C GLU A 611 39.08 13.64 57.48
N LEU A 612 40.35 13.75 57.87
CA LEU A 612 41.25 12.62 58.05
C LEU A 612 40.74 11.67 59.15
N GLY A 613 40.46 10.42 58.79
CA GLY A 613 39.86 9.41 59.66
C GLY A 613 38.32 9.36 59.62
N SER A 614 37.67 10.38 59.06
CA SER A 614 36.23 10.37 58.73
C SER A 614 35.96 9.65 57.39
N SER A 615 34.70 9.29 57.13
CA SER A 615 34.28 8.64 55.88
C SER A 615 33.34 9.51 55.05
N GLY A 616 33.75 9.90 53.84
CA GLY A 616 32.85 10.52 52.87
C GLY A 616 32.06 9.48 52.07
N THR A 617 30.90 9.88 51.53
CA THR A 617 30.11 9.02 50.63
C THR A 617 29.57 9.79 49.43
N ALA A 618 29.44 9.10 48.30
CA ALA A 618 28.75 9.59 47.11
C ALA A 618 27.74 8.55 46.62
N THR A 619 26.63 9.02 46.06
CA THR A 619 25.66 8.16 45.36
C THR A 619 26.02 8.12 43.88
N VAL A 620 26.20 6.92 43.35
CA VAL A 620 26.43 6.68 41.93
C VAL A 620 25.23 5.95 41.35
N GLU A 621 24.66 6.48 40.28
CA GLU A 621 23.48 5.89 39.61
C GLU A 621 23.88 5.39 38.22
N ILE A 622 23.54 4.14 37.93
CA ILE A 622 23.73 3.52 36.62
C ILE A 622 22.36 3.42 35.96
N PHE A 623 22.15 4.18 34.88
CA PHE A 623 20.92 4.16 34.08
C PHE A 623 21.10 3.30 32.82
N ASN A 624 20.08 2.51 32.49
CA ASN A 624 19.97 1.86 31.18
C ASN A 624 18.98 2.64 30.30
N THR A 625 19.50 3.53 29.45
CA THR A 625 18.71 4.25 28.45
C THR A 625 18.56 3.49 27.12
N GLY A 626 19.11 2.28 27.05
CA GLY A 626 18.95 1.38 25.90
C GLY A 626 17.68 0.55 25.93
N ASN A 627 17.46 -0.23 24.88
CA ASN A 627 16.28 -1.08 24.67
C ASN A 627 16.55 -2.59 24.91
N ALA A 628 17.75 -2.97 25.35
CA ALA A 628 18.06 -4.31 25.88
C ALA A 628 18.60 -4.24 27.32
N PRO A 629 18.54 -5.33 28.11
CA PRO A 629 19.01 -5.33 29.50
C PRO A 629 20.51 -5.06 29.65
N LEU A 630 20.85 -4.12 30.54
CA LEU A 630 22.20 -3.76 30.91
C LEU A 630 22.66 -4.62 32.09
N ASN A 631 23.60 -5.52 31.84
CA ASN A 631 24.20 -6.39 32.85
C ASN A 631 25.54 -5.79 33.29
N VAL A 632 25.60 -5.29 34.52
CA VAL A 632 26.83 -4.93 35.22
C VAL A 632 27.38 -6.19 35.89
N THR A 633 28.59 -6.61 35.50
CA THR A 633 29.18 -7.91 35.87
C THR A 633 30.30 -7.81 36.90
N ASN A 634 30.93 -6.64 37.04
CA ASN A 634 31.86 -6.33 38.12
C ASN A 634 32.04 -4.81 38.28
N VAL A 635 32.24 -4.33 39.51
CA VAL A 635 32.58 -2.94 39.84
C VAL A 635 33.83 -2.94 40.73
N ILE A 636 34.88 -2.22 40.32
CA ILE A 636 36.16 -2.16 41.04
C ILE A 636 36.75 -0.75 41.07
N PHE A 637 37.61 -0.49 42.05
CA PHE A 637 38.52 0.66 42.09
C PHE A 637 39.95 0.23 41.74
N PHE A 638 40.72 1.09 41.06
CA PHE A 638 42.11 0.81 40.71
C PHE A 638 42.90 2.12 40.50
N GLY A 639 44.24 2.04 40.53
CA GLY A 639 45.13 3.19 40.42
C GLY A 639 45.57 3.70 41.79
N GLY A 640 45.70 5.02 41.95
CA GLY A 640 45.96 5.64 43.25
C GLY A 640 44.85 5.33 44.26
N ASN A 641 45.20 5.39 45.56
CA ASN A 641 44.29 5.35 46.72
C ASN A 641 43.20 4.26 46.73
N ALA A 642 43.26 3.24 45.86
CA ALA A 642 42.11 2.39 45.56
C ALA A 642 41.63 1.51 46.73
N ALA A 643 42.48 1.29 47.74
CA ALA A 643 42.12 0.60 48.98
C ALA A 643 41.35 1.49 49.97
N GLU A 644 41.34 2.81 49.78
CA GLU A 644 40.58 3.78 50.59
C GLU A 644 39.13 3.90 50.12
N PHE A 645 38.79 3.38 48.91
CA PHE A 645 37.46 3.44 48.30
C PHE A 645 36.75 2.07 48.30
N LEU A 646 35.49 2.04 48.72
CA LEU A 646 34.65 0.84 48.84
C LEU A 646 33.28 1.07 48.19
N THR A 647 32.60 -0.02 47.81
CA THR A 647 31.22 0.04 47.32
C THR A 647 30.39 -1.18 47.75
N ASN A 648 29.07 -1.00 47.81
CA ASN A 648 28.07 -2.00 48.15
C ASN A 648 27.53 -2.81 46.95
N LEU A 649 27.78 -2.38 45.71
CA LEU A 649 27.27 -3.04 44.50
C LEU A 649 28.39 -3.57 43.62
N THR A 650 28.47 -4.89 43.45
CA THR A 650 29.42 -5.54 42.51
C THR A 650 28.76 -5.94 41.19
N GLN A 651 27.45 -6.22 41.19
CA GLN A 651 26.70 -6.71 40.02
C GLN A 651 25.27 -6.18 40.01
N ALA A 652 24.70 -5.97 38.81
CA ALA A 652 23.30 -5.60 38.61
C ALA A 652 22.80 -6.03 37.22
N ASN A 653 21.49 -6.27 37.09
CA ASN A 653 20.82 -6.43 35.80
C ASN A 653 19.70 -5.38 35.73
N ILE A 654 19.84 -4.43 34.81
CA ILE A 654 19.07 -3.20 34.75
C ILE A 654 18.21 -3.23 33.47
N ALA A 655 16.91 -3.32 33.65
CA ALA A 655 15.95 -3.34 32.54
C ALA A 655 15.98 -2.02 31.73
N PRO A 656 15.55 -2.02 30.45
CA PRO A 656 15.35 -0.79 29.68
C PRO A 656 14.55 0.28 30.44
N GLY A 657 15.07 1.50 30.50
CA GLY A 657 14.47 2.63 31.22
C GLY A 657 14.62 2.62 32.73
N ALA A 658 15.24 1.59 33.33
CA ALA A 658 15.49 1.51 34.76
C ALA A 658 16.91 2.01 35.15
N SER A 659 17.14 2.15 36.44
CA SER A 659 18.46 2.42 37.03
C SER A 659 18.78 1.49 38.20
N ALA A 660 20.06 1.45 38.58
CA ALA A 660 20.52 0.91 39.86
C ALA A 660 21.45 1.92 40.52
N SER A 661 21.20 2.19 41.81
CA SER A 661 22.02 3.09 42.62
C SER A 661 23.02 2.26 43.47
N LEU A 662 24.25 2.73 43.56
CA LEU A 662 25.30 2.21 44.44
C LEU A 662 25.91 3.34 45.26
N THR A 663 26.40 3.01 46.45
CA THR A 663 27.14 3.95 47.29
C THR A 663 28.62 3.71 47.08
N VAL A 664 29.39 4.79 46.90
CA VAL A 664 30.85 4.77 47.01
C VAL A 664 31.20 5.45 48.34
N THR A 665 31.86 4.70 49.23
CA THR A 665 32.39 5.22 50.49
C THR A 665 33.90 5.39 50.33
N THR A 666 34.47 6.47 50.86
CA THR A 666 35.92 6.64 50.93
C THR A 666 36.35 7.11 52.31
N THR A 667 37.41 6.51 52.85
CA THR A 667 37.96 6.80 54.18
C THR A 667 39.44 7.12 54.02
N PRO A 668 39.83 8.40 53.94
CA PRO A 668 41.22 8.78 53.71
C PRO A 668 42.17 8.28 54.80
N ALA A 669 43.27 7.66 54.39
CA ALA A 669 44.28 7.10 55.30
C ALA A 669 45.43 8.09 55.62
N ALA A 670 45.47 9.24 54.94
CA ALA A 670 46.40 10.34 55.18
C ALA A 670 45.85 11.64 54.55
N GLU A 671 46.43 12.78 54.91
CA GLU A 671 46.05 14.12 54.42
C GLU A 671 46.34 14.32 52.91
N GLY A 672 45.69 15.30 52.30
CA GLY A 672 45.86 15.71 50.91
C GLY A 672 45.12 14.85 49.88
N ALA A 673 45.27 15.22 48.61
CA ALA A 673 44.49 14.70 47.49
C ALA A 673 44.51 13.17 47.36
N ARG A 674 43.30 12.60 47.23
CA ARG A 674 43.01 11.18 47.06
C ARG A 674 42.46 11.00 45.65
N THR A 675 43.11 10.17 44.83
CA THR A 675 42.70 9.99 43.43
C THR A 675 42.65 8.50 43.08
N THR A 676 41.52 8.03 42.57
CA THR A 676 41.35 6.64 42.13
C THR A 676 40.54 6.56 40.83
N LYS A 677 40.43 5.37 40.24
CA LYS A 677 39.61 5.15 39.04
C LYS A 677 38.55 4.08 39.33
N LEU A 678 37.28 4.45 39.17
CA LEU A 678 36.16 3.53 39.13
C LEU A 678 36.17 2.78 37.79
N ARG A 679 35.93 1.47 37.80
CA ARG A 679 35.69 0.67 36.59
C ARG A 679 34.46 -0.23 36.74
N ILE A 680 33.54 -0.11 35.79
CA ILE A 680 32.27 -0.85 35.71
C ILE A 680 32.28 -1.74 34.46
N TYR A 681 32.50 -3.04 34.65
CA TYR A 681 32.38 -4.05 33.59
C TYR A 681 30.91 -4.31 33.32
N ASN A 682 30.51 -4.21 32.05
CA ASN A 682 29.12 -4.33 31.63
C ASN A 682 28.97 -4.91 30.21
N ASN A 683 27.76 -4.96 29.64
CA ASN A 683 27.47 -5.46 28.29
C ASN A 683 27.08 -4.38 27.26
N SER A 684 27.29 -3.09 27.55
CA SER A 684 27.08 -1.98 26.60
C SER A 684 28.37 -1.59 25.85
N ALA A 685 28.24 -0.75 24.83
CA ALA A 685 29.35 -0.27 24.01
C ALA A 685 30.41 0.54 24.78
N THR A 686 30.12 1.03 26.00
CA THR A 686 31.08 1.74 26.86
C THR A 686 31.83 0.82 27.83
N SER A 687 31.72 -0.50 27.68
CA SER A 687 32.36 -1.48 28.57
C SER A 687 33.86 -1.69 28.28
N PRO A 688 34.74 -1.72 29.30
CA PRO A 688 34.48 -1.42 30.71
C PRO A 688 34.48 0.10 30.95
N TYR A 689 33.36 0.62 31.47
CA TYR A 689 33.20 2.05 31.73
C TYR A 689 34.17 2.45 32.84
N GLN A 690 34.76 3.64 32.72
CA GLN A 690 35.72 4.19 33.66
C GLN A 690 35.40 5.66 33.95
N ALA A 691 35.65 6.07 35.19
CA ALA A 691 35.61 7.46 35.64
C ALA A 691 36.66 7.68 36.73
N ASP A 692 37.26 8.86 36.74
CA ASP A 692 38.28 9.25 37.71
C ASP A 692 37.59 9.86 38.93
N LEU A 693 37.82 9.31 40.11
CA LEU A 693 37.24 9.78 41.35
C LEU A 693 38.29 10.53 42.16
N THR A 694 37.98 11.76 42.55
CA THR A 694 38.85 12.58 43.40
C THR A 694 38.16 12.91 44.73
N ALA A 695 38.97 13.10 45.76
CA ALA A 695 38.60 13.70 47.03
C ALA A 695 39.83 14.42 47.59
N ASN A 696 39.66 15.34 48.54
CA ASN A 696 40.77 15.94 49.27
C ASN A 696 40.65 15.59 50.75
N SER A 697 41.76 15.24 51.41
CA SER A 697 41.74 14.95 52.85
C SER A 697 42.31 16.11 53.66
N VAL A 698 41.57 16.56 54.66
CA VAL A 698 41.88 17.72 55.51
C VAL A 698 41.92 17.32 56.98
N GLN A 699 42.60 18.08 57.84
CA GLN A 699 42.61 17.78 59.28
C GLN A 699 41.33 18.30 59.97
N PRO A 700 40.78 17.58 60.96
CA PRO A 700 39.68 18.08 61.79
C PRO A 700 40.07 19.40 62.46
N GLN A 701 39.16 20.38 62.47
CA GLN A 701 39.42 21.69 63.07
C GLN A 701 39.17 21.63 64.57
N VAL A 702 40.18 21.96 65.38
CA VAL A 702 40.03 22.16 66.82
C VAL A 702 39.42 23.55 67.06
N GLN A 703 38.48 23.66 68.00
CA GLN A 703 37.99 24.96 68.49
C GLN A 703 38.80 25.38 69.71
N ILE A 704 39.12 26.66 69.77
CA ILE A 704 39.96 27.29 70.80
C ILE A 704 39.09 28.32 71.52
N THR A 705 39.19 28.40 72.85
CA THR A 705 38.52 29.42 73.66
C THR A 705 39.54 30.46 74.10
N ASP A 706 39.18 31.72 73.86
CA ASP A 706 39.94 32.95 74.07
C ASP A 706 38.87 34.02 74.38
N CYS A 707 38.56 34.21 75.67
CA CYS A 707 37.42 34.99 76.14
C CYS A 707 37.70 36.50 76.12
N ASN A 708 38.94 36.89 76.43
CA ASN A 708 39.41 38.27 76.34
C ASN A 708 39.78 38.69 74.89
N THR A 709 39.84 37.73 73.96
CA THR A 709 40.17 37.88 72.53
C THR A 709 41.58 38.42 72.28
N ASN A 710 42.53 38.14 73.18
CA ASN A 710 43.90 38.65 73.09
C ASN A 710 44.80 37.83 72.13
N GLY A 711 44.38 36.62 71.75
CA GLY A 711 45.13 35.70 70.88
C GLY A 711 45.94 34.63 71.62
N VAL A 712 45.80 34.53 72.94
CA VAL A 712 46.25 33.44 73.81
C VAL A 712 45.00 32.64 74.23
N GLU A 713 45.17 31.35 74.54
CA GLU A 713 44.06 30.52 75.03
C GLU A 713 43.84 30.77 76.53
N ASP A 714 42.60 30.78 77.02
CA ASP A 714 42.28 31.13 78.42
C ASP A 714 43.15 30.36 79.46
N ALA A 715 43.29 29.05 79.24
CA ALA A 715 44.10 28.17 80.10
C ALA A 715 45.62 28.41 80.01
N GLN A 716 46.09 29.12 78.98
CA GLN A 716 47.49 29.56 78.85
C GLN A 716 47.72 30.92 79.51
N ASP A 717 46.72 31.81 79.59
CA ASP A 717 46.84 33.09 80.32
C ASP A 717 46.88 32.87 81.83
N ILE A 718 45.97 32.04 82.36
CA ILE A 718 45.95 31.65 83.78
C ILE A 718 47.26 30.95 84.16
N ALA A 719 47.72 29.99 83.35
CA ALA A 719 49.00 29.31 83.56
C ALA A 719 50.23 30.21 83.33
N GLY A 720 50.07 31.31 82.59
CA GLY A 720 51.08 32.33 82.32
C GLY A 720 51.17 33.41 83.39
N THR A 721 50.20 33.50 84.31
CA THR A 721 49.98 34.64 85.23
C THR A 721 49.82 35.98 84.49
N THR A 722 49.26 35.94 83.28
CA THR A 722 48.88 37.13 82.49
C THR A 722 47.46 37.61 82.77
N SER A 723 46.59 36.69 83.21
CA SER A 723 45.31 36.96 83.86
C SER A 723 45.24 36.19 85.18
N GLU A 724 44.38 36.64 86.10
CA GLU A 724 44.12 35.97 87.38
C GLU A 724 42.90 35.02 87.24
N ASP A 725 42.79 34.03 88.14
CA ASP A 725 41.70 33.04 88.26
C ASP A 725 41.59 32.71 89.77
N CYS A 726 40.97 33.62 90.51
CA CYS A 726 41.01 33.62 91.98
C CYS A 726 40.05 32.58 92.60
N ASN A 727 38.96 32.22 91.90
CA ASN A 727 38.04 31.15 92.30
C ASN A 727 38.51 29.75 91.80
N THR A 728 39.52 29.71 90.93
CA THR A 728 40.14 28.50 90.33
C THR A 728 39.20 27.70 89.43
N ASN A 729 38.23 28.35 88.78
CA ASN A 729 37.26 27.69 87.91
C ASN A 729 37.79 27.40 86.50
N GLY A 730 38.90 28.04 86.10
CA GLY A 730 39.51 27.89 84.77
C GLY A 730 39.05 28.92 83.73
N THR A 731 38.31 29.96 84.17
CA THR A 731 37.97 31.16 83.41
C THR A 731 38.79 32.33 84.00
N PRO A 732 39.41 33.19 83.17
CA PRO A 732 40.08 34.40 83.67
C PRO A 732 39.10 35.33 84.39
N ASP A 733 39.49 35.88 85.55
CA ASP A 733 38.66 36.78 86.38
C ASP A 733 38.13 37.99 85.55
N GLU A 734 38.92 38.48 84.59
CA GLU A 734 38.56 39.55 83.64
C GLU A 734 37.42 39.21 82.66
N CYS A 735 37.00 37.94 82.60
CA CYS A 735 35.86 37.44 81.84
C CYS A 735 34.65 37.09 82.73
N GLU A 736 34.76 37.30 84.05
CA GLU A 736 33.72 36.99 85.04
C GLU A 736 32.99 38.26 85.54
N ALA A 737 32.34 38.22 86.71
CA ALA A 737 31.50 39.30 87.23
C ALA A 737 32.11 39.97 88.47
N ASP A 738 32.27 41.29 88.37
CA ASP A 738 32.59 42.23 89.46
C ASP A 738 31.36 43.16 89.60
N GLY A 739 30.60 42.99 90.68
CA GLY A 739 29.26 43.55 90.86
C GLY A 739 29.22 44.95 91.48
N ASP A 740 30.24 45.32 92.26
CA ASP A 740 30.38 46.64 92.90
C ASP A 740 31.47 47.52 92.23
N THR A 741 32.30 46.94 91.37
CA THR A 741 33.44 47.54 90.66
C THR A 741 34.63 47.90 91.55
N ASP A 742 34.88 47.13 92.61
CA ASP A 742 36.04 47.30 93.50
C ASP A 742 37.39 46.86 92.88
N GLY A 743 37.34 45.97 91.87
CA GLY A 743 38.49 45.33 91.23
C GLY A 743 38.72 43.85 91.56
N VAL A 744 37.84 43.21 92.34
CA VAL A 744 37.81 41.77 92.66
C VAL A 744 36.45 41.20 92.21
N ILE A 745 36.41 39.97 91.71
CA ILE A 745 35.14 39.35 91.27
C ILE A 745 34.28 38.86 92.45
N ASP A 746 32.95 38.82 92.26
CA ASP A 746 31.95 38.49 93.28
C ASP A 746 32.21 37.15 94.02
N ASP A 747 32.86 36.20 93.36
CA ASP A 747 33.19 34.88 93.92
C ASP A 747 34.47 34.85 94.80
N CYS A 748 35.27 35.93 94.77
CA CYS A 748 36.52 36.08 95.52
C CYS A 748 36.47 37.20 96.58
N ASP A 749 35.44 38.03 96.51
CA ASP A 749 35.09 39.07 97.49
C ASP A 749 34.73 38.46 98.87
N VAL A 750 35.15 39.15 99.94
CA VAL A 750 34.81 38.83 101.34
C VAL A 750 33.32 39.06 101.63
N CYS A 751 32.65 39.93 100.87
CA CYS A 751 31.25 40.32 101.01
C CYS A 751 30.34 39.98 99.80
N GLN A 752 30.80 39.11 98.89
CA GLN A 752 30.11 38.61 97.69
C GLN A 752 29.12 39.58 97.02
N GLY A 753 29.66 40.61 96.38
CA GLY A 753 28.90 41.59 95.59
C GLY A 753 28.36 42.77 96.41
N GLN A 754 29.07 43.14 97.48
CA GLN A 754 28.82 44.32 98.32
C GLN A 754 30.16 44.92 98.79
N ASP A 755 30.40 46.21 98.54
CA ASP A 755 31.63 46.97 98.85
C ASP A 755 32.28 46.59 100.21
N ASP A 756 33.27 45.69 100.16
CA ASP A 756 33.98 45.14 101.33
C ASP A 756 34.84 46.18 102.06
N ARG A 757 35.00 47.37 101.45
CA ARG A 757 35.81 48.49 101.94
C ARG A 757 34.97 49.52 102.67
N LEU A 758 33.65 49.33 102.71
CA LEU A 758 32.71 50.16 103.45
C LEU A 758 32.68 49.75 104.93
N ASP A 759 33.45 50.45 105.76
CA ASP A 759 33.41 50.44 107.22
C ASP A 759 32.91 51.82 107.68
N SER A 760 31.64 51.88 108.12
CA SER A 760 30.92 53.13 108.39
C SER A 760 31.21 53.75 109.77
N ASP A 761 31.69 52.97 110.75
CA ASP A 761 31.94 53.46 112.11
C ASP A 761 33.43 53.44 112.55
N GLY A 762 34.26 52.65 111.86
CA GLY A 762 35.71 52.58 112.03
C GLY A 762 36.19 51.50 113.01
N ASP A 763 35.37 50.51 113.35
CA ASP A 763 35.73 49.30 114.13
C ASP A 763 36.80 48.44 113.44
N GLY A 764 36.79 48.39 112.09
CA GLY A 764 37.64 47.54 111.27
C GLY A 764 36.95 46.28 110.71
N THR A 765 35.64 46.14 110.91
CA THR A 765 34.77 45.14 110.29
C THR A 765 33.93 45.80 109.18
N PRO A 766 33.86 45.25 107.95
CA PRO A 766 33.01 45.80 106.90
C PRO A 766 31.50 45.79 107.26
N ASP A 767 30.75 46.79 106.82
CA ASP A 767 29.31 46.98 107.06
C ASP A 767 28.46 45.76 106.67
N CYS A 768 28.92 44.99 105.67
CA CYS A 768 28.31 43.76 105.17
C CYS A 768 28.48 42.55 106.10
N LEU A 769 29.41 42.62 107.06
CA LEU A 769 29.69 41.56 108.06
C LEU A 769 29.43 42.00 109.51
N ASP A 770 29.26 43.30 109.78
CA ASP A 770 28.81 43.77 111.09
C ASP A 770 27.28 43.67 111.27
N ALA A 771 26.86 43.53 112.53
CA ALA A 771 25.47 43.38 112.93
C ALA A 771 24.77 44.72 113.29
N ASP A 772 25.52 45.79 113.56
CA ASP A 772 24.98 47.15 113.75
C ASP A 772 26.04 48.23 113.40
N PRO A 773 26.31 48.48 112.10
CA PRO A 773 27.46 49.25 111.58
C PRO A 773 27.41 50.77 111.84
N THR A 774 27.09 51.16 113.07
CA THR A 774 27.04 52.54 113.58
C THR A 774 27.38 52.69 115.08
N ASP A 775 27.75 51.62 115.81
CA ASP A 775 28.04 51.65 117.26
C ASP A 775 29.30 50.85 117.70
N PRO A 776 30.50 51.48 117.68
CA PRO A 776 31.80 50.79 117.78
C PRO A 776 32.20 50.32 119.20
N GLU A 777 31.24 50.14 120.12
CA GLU A 777 31.46 49.50 121.43
C GLU A 777 30.78 48.12 121.58
N VAL A 778 30.12 47.58 120.52
CA VAL A 778 29.41 46.28 120.57
C VAL A 778 30.17 45.12 119.89
N GLY A 779 31.43 45.34 119.47
CA GLY A 779 32.28 44.35 118.80
C GLY A 779 32.62 43.08 119.61
N GLY A 780 31.87 41.99 119.36
CA GLY A 780 32.31 40.60 119.53
C GLY A 780 32.15 39.92 120.92
N ASN A 781 31.85 38.61 120.92
CA ASN A 781 31.80 37.74 122.12
C ASN A 781 31.91 36.23 121.74
N PRO A 782 32.07 35.24 122.66
CA PRO A 782 33.40 34.70 122.97
C PRO A 782 33.55 33.15 122.94
N LEU A 783 34.79 32.68 123.17
CA LEU A 783 35.19 31.28 123.42
C LEU A 783 34.89 30.79 124.87
N PRO A 784 34.99 29.48 125.21
CA PRO A 784 35.07 28.24 124.40
C PRO A 784 33.74 27.43 124.59
N PRO A 785 33.58 26.12 124.97
CA PRO A 785 34.47 24.99 125.37
C PRO A 785 34.49 23.79 124.37
N PRO A 786 35.31 22.73 124.60
CA PRO A 786 35.37 21.53 123.74
C PRO A 786 34.64 20.28 124.31
N ASP A 787 34.35 19.29 123.46
CA ASP A 787 34.84 17.89 123.54
C ASP A 787 34.00 16.86 122.73
N ALA A 788 34.69 15.84 122.20
CA ALA A 788 34.18 14.50 121.87
C ALA A 788 33.29 14.32 120.60
N PRO A 789 33.12 13.07 120.08
CA PRO A 789 32.97 12.82 118.64
C PRO A 789 31.69 12.00 118.28
N GLU A 790 31.83 10.96 117.43
CA GLU A 790 30.78 10.04 116.93
C GLU A 790 29.83 10.65 115.87
N GLU A 791 29.29 9.91 114.87
CA GLU A 791 29.80 8.72 114.16
C GLU A 791 29.08 8.59 112.78
N GLU A 792 29.17 7.40 112.17
CA GLU A 792 28.71 6.92 110.85
C GLU A 792 27.32 7.36 110.26
N ASN A 793 27.13 6.91 109.00
CA ASN A 793 25.87 6.46 108.37
C ASN A 793 24.93 7.45 107.63
N ALA A 794 25.15 7.49 106.31
CA ALA A 794 24.23 6.95 105.29
C ALA A 794 22.70 7.28 105.34
N GLY A 795 22.25 8.09 104.37
CA GLY A 795 20.88 8.18 103.84
C GLY A 795 20.87 9.12 102.62
N LEU A 796 20.21 8.88 101.48
CA LEU A 796 18.81 8.51 101.15
C LEU A 796 17.80 9.66 101.26
N CYS A 797 16.90 9.72 100.26
CA CYS A 797 16.00 10.83 99.91
C CYS A 797 16.75 12.07 99.35
N GLY A 798 16.21 12.88 98.43
CA GLY A 798 14.82 13.01 97.94
C GLY A 798 14.10 14.17 98.65
N ILE A 799 13.28 15.01 98.01
CA ILE A 799 12.60 14.92 96.70
C ILE A 799 12.08 16.30 96.23
N GLY A 800 11.96 16.50 94.91
CA GLY A 800 11.00 17.43 94.30
C GLY A 800 11.57 18.40 93.25
N ALA A 801 10.79 18.92 92.29
CA ALA A 801 9.48 18.47 91.76
C ALA A 801 9.14 19.24 90.45
N GLY A 802 8.49 18.57 89.49
CA GLY A 802 8.03 19.17 88.22
C GLY A 802 9.05 19.02 87.06
N MET A 803 8.65 18.94 85.79
CA MET A 803 7.30 18.91 85.18
C MET A 803 7.26 17.88 84.02
N PRO A 804 6.08 17.50 83.47
CA PRO A 804 5.91 16.21 82.81
C PRO A 804 6.00 16.24 81.28
N MET A 805 6.26 15.06 80.68
CA MET A 805 5.53 14.56 79.50
C MET A 805 5.56 13.02 79.48
N MET A 806 4.48 12.40 79.00
CA MET A 806 4.37 10.94 78.85
C MET A 806 3.67 10.61 77.51
N ALA A 807 3.99 9.44 76.94
CA ALA A 807 3.68 9.11 75.55
C ALA A 807 2.17 8.97 75.22
N GLY A 808 1.81 9.29 73.97
CA GLY A 808 0.48 9.08 73.39
C GLY A 808 0.55 8.88 71.87
N LEU A 809 -0.15 7.86 71.37
CA LEU A 809 -0.20 7.49 69.94
C LEU A 809 -1.23 8.33 69.15
N LEU A 810 -0.99 8.47 67.84
CA LEU A 810 -1.98 8.66 66.76
C LEU A 810 -3.07 9.74 66.93
N GLY A 811 -2.95 10.84 66.17
CA GLY A 811 -4.04 11.80 65.93
C GLY A 811 -3.95 12.42 64.53
N LEU A 812 -4.99 12.30 63.71
CA LEU A 812 -5.04 12.85 62.35
C LEU A 812 -5.21 14.37 62.36
N CYS A 813 -4.62 15.05 61.36
CA CYS A 813 -5.28 16.15 60.65
C CYS A 813 -4.56 16.44 59.32
N GLY A 814 -5.25 16.38 58.17
CA GLY A 814 -4.55 16.59 56.89
C GLY A 814 -5.25 16.26 55.58
N LEU A 815 -6.55 16.55 55.41
CA LEU A 815 -7.24 16.96 54.15
C LEU A 815 -8.77 16.85 54.30
N GLY A 816 -9.54 17.78 53.72
CA GLY A 816 -10.99 17.84 53.95
C GLY A 816 -11.87 18.71 53.03
N ILE A 817 -11.32 19.34 51.99
CA ILE A 817 -12.09 20.10 50.96
C ILE A 817 -11.35 19.94 49.62
N GLY A 818 -11.96 19.61 48.47
CA GLY A 818 -13.34 19.19 48.18
C GLY A 818 -13.73 19.42 46.70
N ARG A 819 -14.71 18.66 46.17
CA ARG A 819 -15.25 18.69 44.76
C ARG A 819 -14.33 17.99 43.72
N ARG A 820 -14.84 17.06 42.88
CA ARG A 820 -15.66 17.19 41.62
C ARG A 820 -14.91 17.98 40.52
N ARG A 821 -14.88 17.58 39.24
CA ARG A 821 -15.79 16.70 38.46
C ARG A 821 -15.17 16.26 37.11
N VAL A 822 -15.52 15.04 36.65
CA VAL A 822 -15.93 14.65 35.25
C VAL A 822 -14.99 14.88 34.04
N ASN A 823 -14.84 13.79 33.25
CA ASN A 823 -14.26 13.66 31.91
C ASN A 823 -12.74 13.96 31.77
N HIS A 824 -12.02 13.37 30.81
CA HIS A 824 -12.49 12.57 29.66
C HIS A 824 -11.83 11.19 29.55
#